data_AF-A0AAX3TG41-F1
#
_entry.id   AF-A0AAX3TG41-F1
#
_cell.length_a   1.000
_cell.length_b   1.000
_cell.length_c   1.000
_cell.angle_alpha   90.00
_cell.angle_beta   90.00
_cell.angle_gamma   90.00
#
_symmetry.space_group_name_H-M   'P 1'
#
loop_
_entity.id
_entity.type
_entity.pdbx_description
1 polymer ?
#
loop_
_entity_poly.entity_id
_entity_poly.type
_entity_poly.pdbx_seq_one_letter_code
_entity_poly.pdbx_strand_id
1 'polypeptide(L)'
;MKKLIVLLTAISVSAASGFSYVAYKNLSKNTTISNQDNEFKQLEEKLKTIQSEIHNNEAKIKDLDIKDAEVIKNSNEKIQLLKQQEKYITNKLNAENNKINHLNKDLSSLESEYKAKEEQKHKLERELAELKAQKRKNDADIVLFNNQIRDFESKLATSNANFKQLERQIETYRSELVRLESDKQNKQKDADKVKSKLAKKRYFLFVLESKQQKHKQLEKELTRLKQDNESVEKSVQEKQGKIEERTRVLKNTQDQLNQLTDSYTSAQHQLENKIAELGNLKNKQLQIENQINEIKTKISNLNIEKERKTLEIKNEIDNNQQKLDRLQQQLLESNNKINELKETIKQIKKARTDKESINKDLDNQLEAKNTELKNEEDKKQQYLDSINNLTTKKTKLKQRLETIINENNQKDESIKTLEQEYEKLVEQQQLLVSQTISQDKQITELTNEITSKKIAVKDLERSVEKQEQKLKTLVKEHKTIKHSLETNKNELKEKETKLKELNSKKNELEENKNKAVREKQELYEKEQRLNTEISEISKKISDKKSEIVKNNSELVKLKNVIDGLDQKISESKHINDELKKANRQKKELIDKKSKETKETIDEIESWGMKLNQLTENLKTTKQKAQELETVKMRLKNSSKKTTELLRLIKENLSKVKELWPEMTTKNNELKELIQQFIKITKDWVNPKELSVRYEKYIKPMTELQQKTEAKYLEVLDVNSKIDQYVKELKSYIHNINKTVDDVLKSNISEVNE
;
A
#
# COMPACT_ATOMS: atom_id res chain seq x y z
N MET A 1 -1.90 -145.04 3.30
CA MET A 1 -1.96 -145.69 1.97
C MET A 1 -0.52 -145.85 1.48
N LYS A 2 0.12 -147.02 1.46
CA LYS A 2 -0.29 -148.35 0.97
C LYS A 2 0.03 -149.47 2.00
N LYS A 3 -0.98 -150.34 2.26
CA LYS A 3 -0.96 -151.77 2.70
C LYS A 3 -0.17 -152.11 3.99
N LEU A 4 -0.72 -152.54 5.13
CA LEU A 4 -1.86 -153.42 5.48
C LEU A 4 -1.78 -154.82 4.84
N ILE A 5 -1.41 -155.84 5.65
CA ILE A 5 -1.80 -157.28 5.70
C ILE A 5 -1.03 -157.86 6.91
N VAL A 6 -1.63 -157.89 8.10
CA VAL A 6 -2.32 -159.06 8.70
C VAL A 6 -1.37 -160.24 8.93
N LEU A 7 -0.71 -160.20 10.07
CA LEU A 7 -0.26 -161.35 10.85
C LEU A 7 -1.41 -161.64 11.83
N LEU A 8 -2.27 -162.63 11.54
CA LEU A 8 -3.13 -163.37 12.49
C LEU A 8 -4.19 -164.21 11.76
N THR A 9 -3.85 -165.48 11.51
CA THR A 9 -4.78 -166.62 11.50
C THR A 9 -4.04 -167.72 12.26
N ALA A 10 -4.24 -167.80 13.57
CA ALA A 10 -5.27 -168.61 14.22
C ALA A 10 -4.87 -170.09 14.27
N ILE A 11 -4.16 -170.45 15.35
CA ILE A 11 -4.25 -171.78 15.96
C ILE A 11 -5.56 -171.78 16.73
N SER A 12 -6.54 -172.56 16.27
CA SER A 12 -7.43 -173.33 17.14
C SER A 12 -8.39 -174.18 16.32
N VAL A 13 -8.74 -175.32 16.92
CA VAL A 13 -9.83 -176.25 16.60
C VAL A 13 -9.48 -177.42 15.69
N SER A 14 -9.15 -178.52 16.37
CA SER A 14 -9.39 -179.90 15.95
C SER A 14 -10.87 -180.13 15.64
N ALA A 15 -11.20 -180.72 14.50
CA ALA A 15 -12.11 -181.87 14.38
C ALA A 15 -12.32 -182.27 12.90
N ALA A 16 -12.37 -183.59 12.71
CA ALA A 16 -13.03 -184.35 11.64
C ALA A 16 -12.17 -184.98 10.53
N SER A 17 -12.26 -186.32 10.51
CA SER A 17 -11.80 -187.34 9.56
C SER A 17 -10.29 -187.68 9.60
N GLY A 18 -9.87 -188.94 9.74
CA GLY A 18 -10.63 -190.18 9.79
C GLY A 18 -9.75 -191.38 10.12
N PHE A 19 -10.42 -192.39 10.66
CA PHE A 19 -9.97 -193.77 10.80
C PHE A 19 -9.52 -194.37 9.45
N SER A 20 -8.43 -195.12 9.49
CA SER A 20 -8.19 -196.43 8.84
C SER A 20 -6.71 -196.77 9.01
N TYR A 21 -6.21 -197.99 9.23
CA TYR A 21 -6.75 -199.31 9.51
C TYR A 21 -5.51 -200.22 9.75
N VAL A 22 -5.55 -201.02 10.82
CA VAL A 22 -5.05 -202.41 10.98
C VAL A 22 -3.87 -202.92 10.13
N ALA A 23 -2.83 -203.47 10.79
CA ALA A 23 -2.42 -204.89 10.65
C ALA A 23 -1.29 -205.33 11.62
N TYR A 24 -1.70 -206.14 12.61
CA TYR A 24 -1.16 -207.43 13.07
C TYR A 24 0.34 -207.80 13.07
N LYS A 25 0.64 -208.55 14.15
CA LYS A 25 1.72 -209.53 14.44
C LYS A 25 3.02 -208.93 15.03
N ASN A 26 3.62 -209.50 16.08
CA ASN A 26 3.34 -210.74 16.80
C ASN A 26 4.03 -210.76 18.18
N LEU A 27 3.32 -211.36 19.15
CA LEU A 27 3.75 -212.27 20.24
C LEU A 27 4.90 -211.85 21.18
N SER A 28 4.61 -211.55 22.45
CA SER A 28 4.61 -212.48 23.62
C SER A 28 6.03 -212.84 24.10
N LYS A 29 6.43 -212.79 25.37
CA LYS A 29 5.74 -213.10 26.63
C LYS A 29 6.56 -212.55 27.83
N ASN A 30 5.85 -212.36 28.95
CA ASN A 30 6.26 -212.51 30.37
C ASN A 30 6.75 -211.32 31.24
N THR A 31 5.93 -211.06 32.29
CA THR A 31 6.20 -210.64 33.69
C THR A 31 7.08 -209.41 33.94
N THR A 32 6.60 -208.30 34.55
CA THR A 32 6.18 -208.15 35.97
C THR A 32 5.50 -206.77 36.15
N ILE A 33 4.37 -206.69 36.87
CA ILE A 33 3.50 -205.51 37.07
C ILE A 33 3.41 -205.20 38.56
N SER A 34 3.60 -203.93 38.98
CA SER A 34 2.91 -203.31 40.16
C SER A 34 3.27 -201.83 40.49
N ASN A 35 4.15 -201.10 39.76
CA ASN A 35 4.54 -199.72 40.15
C ASN A 35 4.23 -198.58 39.15
N GLN A 36 3.71 -198.84 37.95
CA GLN A 36 3.57 -197.82 36.89
C GLN A 36 2.21 -197.09 36.84
N ASP A 37 1.17 -197.60 37.50
CA ASP A 37 -0.20 -197.05 37.39
C ASP A 37 -0.41 -195.74 38.18
N ASN A 38 0.41 -195.48 39.21
CA ASN A 38 0.31 -194.26 40.03
C ASN A 38 0.98 -193.04 39.38
N GLU A 39 2.04 -193.23 38.58
CA GLU A 39 2.71 -192.13 37.87
C GLU A 39 1.85 -191.55 36.74
N PHE A 40 1.06 -192.41 36.07
CA PHE A 40 0.22 -191.98 34.94
C PHE A 40 -0.92 -191.04 35.40
N LYS A 41 -1.53 -191.32 36.56
CA LYS A 41 -2.55 -190.45 37.15
C LYS A 41 -2.00 -189.07 37.56
N GLN A 42 -0.77 -188.99 38.07
CA GLN A 42 -0.15 -187.70 38.41
C GLN A 42 0.19 -186.86 37.18
N LEU A 43 0.58 -187.50 36.07
CA LEU A 43 0.86 -186.80 34.81
C LEU A 43 -0.42 -186.22 34.18
N GLU A 44 -1.55 -186.92 34.28
CA GLU A 44 -2.83 -186.47 33.75
C GLU A 44 -3.38 -185.24 34.50
N GLU A 45 -3.26 -185.18 35.82
CA GLU A 45 -3.60 -183.97 36.59
C GLU A 45 -2.71 -182.78 36.23
N LYS A 46 -1.39 -182.98 36.08
CA LYS A 46 -0.48 -181.90 35.66
C LYS A 46 -0.84 -181.36 34.27
N LEU A 47 -1.29 -182.21 33.34
CA LEU A 47 -1.68 -181.79 32.00
C LEU A 47 -2.92 -180.88 32.02
N LYS A 48 -3.91 -181.18 32.87
CA LYS A 48 -5.10 -180.33 33.06
C LYS A 48 -4.76 -178.97 33.66
N THR A 49 -3.81 -178.92 34.59
CA THR A 49 -3.34 -177.65 35.17
C THR A 49 -2.67 -176.77 34.13
N ILE A 50 -1.78 -177.34 33.30
CA ILE A 50 -1.09 -176.60 32.22
C ILE A 50 -2.09 -176.07 31.18
N GLN A 51 -3.09 -176.87 30.79
CA GLN A 51 -4.12 -176.40 29.84
C GLN A 51 -4.90 -175.20 30.38
N SER A 52 -5.22 -175.20 31.67
CA SER A 52 -5.92 -174.08 32.31
C SER A 52 -5.05 -172.82 32.38
N GLU A 53 -3.75 -172.96 32.65
CA GLU A 53 -2.80 -171.84 32.63
C GLU A 53 -2.62 -171.23 31.24
N ILE A 54 -2.54 -172.07 30.18
CA ILE A 54 -2.45 -171.59 28.80
C ILE A 54 -3.68 -170.75 28.45
N HIS A 55 -4.89 -171.24 28.75
CA HIS A 55 -6.13 -170.50 28.48
C HIS A 55 -6.18 -169.16 29.21
N ASN A 56 -5.73 -169.11 30.46
CA ASN A 56 -5.71 -167.89 31.25
C ASN A 56 -4.66 -166.89 30.73
N ASN A 57 -3.49 -167.36 30.31
CA ASN A 57 -2.47 -166.51 29.72
C ASN A 57 -2.88 -165.98 28.34
N GLU A 58 -3.56 -166.78 27.52
CA GLU A 58 -4.07 -166.37 26.22
C GLU A 58 -5.16 -165.28 26.35
N ALA A 59 -6.02 -165.38 27.37
CA ALA A 59 -6.98 -164.33 27.72
C ALA A 59 -6.29 -163.03 28.16
N LYS A 60 -5.23 -163.12 28.99
CA LYS A 60 -4.44 -161.95 29.42
C LYS A 60 -3.72 -161.26 28.25
N ILE A 61 -3.19 -162.03 27.30
CA ILE A 61 -2.52 -161.48 26.11
C ILE A 61 -3.53 -160.72 25.24
N LYS A 62 -4.74 -161.27 25.02
CA LYS A 62 -5.80 -160.56 24.29
C LYS A 62 -6.24 -159.27 24.98
N ASP A 63 -6.33 -159.26 26.31
CA ASP A 63 -6.67 -158.04 27.07
C ASP A 63 -5.58 -156.96 26.93
N LEU A 64 -4.31 -157.35 26.98
CA LEU A 64 -3.18 -156.44 26.74
C LEU A 64 -3.18 -155.86 25.32
N ASP A 65 -3.44 -156.68 24.29
CA ASP A 65 -3.51 -156.22 22.89
C ASP A 65 -4.64 -155.18 22.69
N ILE A 66 -5.80 -155.38 23.32
CA ILE A 66 -6.91 -154.42 23.28
C ILE A 66 -6.48 -153.10 23.96
N LYS A 67 -5.82 -153.20 25.11
CA LYS A 67 -5.38 -152.05 25.90
C LYS A 67 -4.33 -151.23 25.16
N ASP A 68 -3.36 -151.88 24.51
CA ASP A 68 -2.32 -151.22 23.72
C ASP A 68 -2.92 -150.55 22.47
N ALA A 69 -3.88 -151.20 21.80
CA ALA A 69 -4.59 -150.59 20.67
C ALA A 69 -5.36 -149.32 21.09
N GLU A 70 -5.97 -149.31 22.27
CA GLU A 70 -6.68 -148.14 22.81
C GLU A 70 -5.72 -147.00 23.20
N VAL A 71 -4.57 -147.31 23.81
CA VAL A 71 -3.52 -146.32 24.11
C VAL A 71 -2.97 -145.69 22.83
N ILE A 72 -2.75 -146.48 21.78
CA ILE A 72 -2.28 -145.99 20.47
C ILE A 72 -3.31 -145.07 19.83
N LYS A 73 -4.60 -145.43 19.88
CA LYS A 73 -5.68 -144.57 19.35
C LYS A 73 -5.74 -143.23 20.08
N ASN A 74 -5.75 -143.23 21.41
CA ASN A 74 -5.78 -142.01 22.22
C ASN A 74 -4.55 -141.12 21.97
N SER A 75 -3.37 -141.72 21.79
CA SER A 75 -2.13 -141.00 21.47
C SER A 75 -2.20 -140.32 20.10
N ASN A 76 -2.76 -140.99 19.09
CA ASN A 76 -2.94 -140.42 17.76
C ASN A 76 -3.95 -139.26 17.74
N GLU A 77 -5.05 -139.36 18.50
CA GLU A 77 -6.00 -138.27 18.68
C GLU A 77 -5.33 -137.04 19.34
N LYS A 78 -4.51 -137.27 20.37
CA LYS A 78 -3.73 -136.21 21.02
C LYS A 78 -2.73 -135.54 20.07
N ILE A 79 -2.04 -136.33 19.23
CA ILE A 79 -1.12 -135.80 18.21
C ILE A 79 -1.88 -134.93 17.19
N GLN A 80 -3.08 -135.32 16.76
CA GLN A 80 -3.87 -134.49 15.85
C GLN A 80 -4.29 -133.15 16.48
N LEU A 81 -4.74 -133.17 17.74
CA LEU A 81 -5.09 -131.94 18.47
C LEU A 81 -3.87 -131.01 18.60
N LEU A 82 -2.69 -131.55 18.92
CA LEU A 82 -1.45 -130.77 19.00
C LEU A 82 -1.07 -130.15 17.65
N LYS A 83 -1.21 -130.87 16.53
CA LYS A 83 -0.98 -130.31 15.18
C LYS A 83 -1.96 -129.19 14.82
N GLN A 84 -3.22 -129.31 15.24
CA GLN A 84 -4.20 -128.23 15.04
C GLN A 84 -3.85 -126.99 15.88
N GLN A 85 -3.43 -127.18 17.14
CA GLN A 85 -2.95 -126.09 18.00
C GLN A 85 -1.70 -125.42 17.44
N GLU A 86 -0.72 -126.20 16.97
CA GLU A 86 0.49 -125.69 16.32
C GLU A 86 0.12 -124.79 15.13
N LYS A 87 -0.74 -125.28 14.23
CA LYS A 87 -1.20 -124.51 13.07
C LYS A 87 -1.92 -123.21 13.47
N TYR A 88 -2.75 -123.25 14.50
CA TYR A 88 -3.43 -122.06 15.03
C TYR A 88 -2.42 -121.04 15.59
N ILE A 89 -1.44 -121.49 16.36
CA ILE A 89 -0.38 -120.63 16.91
C ILE A 89 0.47 -120.02 15.78
N THR A 90 0.86 -120.80 14.77
CA THR A 90 1.60 -120.28 13.60
C THR A 90 0.82 -119.20 12.88
N ASN A 91 -0.47 -119.41 12.63
CA ASN A 91 -1.31 -118.42 11.96
C ASN A 91 -1.44 -117.14 12.79
N LYS A 92 -1.60 -117.26 14.12
CA LYS A 92 -1.66 -116.10 15.02
C LYS A 92 -0.33 -115.35 15.07
N LEU A 93 0.80 -116.06 15.11
CA LEU A 93 2.14 -115.48 15.06
C LEU A 93 2.36 -114.68 13.77
N ASN A 94 1.95 -115.24 12.63
CA ASN A 94 2.06 -114.56 11.33
C ASN A 94 1.18 -113.31 11.28
N ALA A 95 -0.03 -113.35 11.84
CA ALA A 95 -0.92 -112.19 11.91
C ALA A 95 -0.32 -111.07 12.79
N GLU A 96 0.22 -111.42 13.96
CA GLU A 96 0.90 -110.45 14.83
C GLU A 96 2.19 -109.90 14.19
N ASN A 97 2.99 -110.71 13.50
CA ASN A 97 4.16 -110.24 12.76
C ASN A 97 3.78 -109.25 11.65
N ASN A 98 2.70 -109.51 10.92
CA ASN A 98 2.19 -108.56 9.93
C ASN A 98 1.76 -107.24 10.56
N LYS A 99 1.11 -107.29 11.73
CA LYS A 99 0.72 -106.10 12.50
C LYS A 99 1.93 -105.30 12.98
N ILE A 100 2.95 -105.97 13.49
CA ILE A 100 4.24 -105.35 13.88
C ILE A 100 4.89 -104.68 12.67
N ASN A 101 4.92 -105.35 11.52
CA ASN A 101 5.49 -104.77 10.30
C ASN A 101 4.73 -103.53 9.81
N HIS A 102 3.40 -103.50 9.95
CA HIS A 102 2.60 -102.32 9.65
C HIS A 102 2.89 -101.17 10.61
N LEU A 103 2.90 -101.44 11.92
CA LEU A 103 3.23 -100.42 12.93
C LEU A 103 4.64 -99.85 12.75
N ASN A 104 5.62 -100.67 12.36
CA ASN A 104 6.98 -100.20 12.06
C ASN A 104 6.99 -99.26 10.85
N LYS A 105 6.21 -99.55 9.80
CA LYS A 105 6.07 -98.63 8.66
C LYS A 105 5.41 -97.32 9.05
N ASP A 106 4.35 -97.38 9.85
CA ASP A 106 3.66 -96.18 10.35
C ASP A 106 4.60 -95.32 11.20
N LEU A 107 5.41 -95.96 12.07
CA LEU A 107 6.42 -95.26 12.89
C LEU A 107 7.48 -94.56 12.04
N SER A 108 8.01 -95.24 11.01
CA SER A 108 8.98 -94.62 10.08
C SER A 108 8.38 -93.45 9.30
N SER A 109 7.10 -93.54 8.93
CA SER A 109 6.38 -92.42 8.28
C SER A 109 6.22 -91.24 9.23
N LEU A 110 5.82 -91.51 10.48
CA LEU A 110 5.64 -90.48 11.51
C LEU A 110 6.96 -89.77 11.84
N GLU A 111 8.07 -90.52 11.92
CA GLU A 111 9.40 -89.95 12.16
C GLU A 111 9.85 -89.04 11.01
N SER A 112 9.55 -89.43 9.78
CA SER A 112 9.85 -88.61 8.59
C SER A 112 9.00 -87.34 8.56
N GLU A 113 7.71 -87.42 8.91
CA GLU A 113 6.82 -86.27 9.02
C GLU A 113 7.27 -85.31 10.12
N TYR A 114 7.67 -85.84 11.29
CA TYR A 114 8.21 -85.05 12.39
C TYR A 114 9.45 -84.25 11.95
N LYS A 115 10.42 -84.88 11.29
CA LYS A 115 11.63 -84.20 10.77
C LYS A 115 11.28 -83.10 9.78
N ALA A 116 10.35 -83.35 8.86
CA ALA A 116 9.91 -82.34 7.90
C ALA A 116 9.21 -81.15 8.58
N LYS A 117 8.41 -81.39 9.63
CA LYS A 117 7.76 -80.34 10.42
C LYS A 117 8.77 -79.53 11.25
N GLU A 118 9.80 -80.18 11.78
CA GLU A 118 10.88 -79.53 12.51
C GLU A 118 11.70 -78.60 11.60
N GLU A 119 12.02 -79.05 10.38
CA GLU A 119 12.67 -78.21 9.37
C GLU A 119 11.80 -77.02 8.94
N GLN A 120 10.48 -77.24 8.75
CA GLN A 120 9.54 -76.15 8.47
C GLN A 120 9.50 -75.12 9.59
N LYS A 121 9.48 -75.57 10.85
CA LYS A 121 9.52 -74.68 12.02
C LYS A 121 10.78 -73.83 12.01
N HIS A 122 11.95 -74.42 11.80
CA HIS A 122 13.21 -73.68 11.75
C HIS A 122 13.31 -72.69 10.59
N LYS A 123 12.65 -72.97 9.45
CA LYS A 123 12.54 -72.01 8.34
C LYS A 123 11.67 -70.81 8.73
N LEU A 124 10.50 -71.06 9.30
CA LEU A 124 9.58 -70.00 9.73
C LEU A 124 10.17 -69.15 10.86
N GLU A 125 10.92 -69.75 11.79
CA GLU A 125 11.62 -69.01 12.85
C GLU A 125 12.68 -68.04 12.27
N ARG A 126 13.40 -68.45 11.23
CA ARG A 126 14.36 -67.59 10.52
C ARG A 126 13.65 -66.45 9.78
N GLU A 127 12.60 -66.75 9.02
CA GLU A 127 11.80 -65.73 8.32
C GLU A 127 11.19 -64.73 9.31
N LEU A 128 10.71 -65.19 10.46
CA LEU A 128 10.19 -64.31 11.51
C LEU A 128 11.27 -63.40 12.11
N ALA A 129 12.49 -63.92 12.30
CA ALA A 129 13.62 -63.13 12.80
C ALA A 129 14.03 -62.05 11.78
N GLU A 130 14.08 -62.38 10.49
CA GLU A 130 14.34 -61.43 9.41
C GLU A 130 13.27 -60.35 9.33
N LEU A 131 11.98 -60.73 9.39
CA LEU A 131 10.88 -59.76 9.40
C LEU A 131 10.92 -58.84 10.62
N LYS A 132 11.28 -59.36 11.81
CA LYS A 132 11.48 -58.53 13.01
C LYS A 132 12.64 -57.56 12.86
N ALA A 133 13.75 -57.99 12.26
CA ALA A 133 14.89 -57.13 11.98
C ALA A 133 14.53 -56.03 10.97
N GLN A 134 13.83 -56.38 9.89
CA GLN A 134 13.35 -55.43 8.90
C GLN A 134 12.37 -54.42 9.50
N LYS A 135 11.44 -54.87 10.35
CA LYS A 135 10.52 -53.97 11.05
C LYS A 135 11.28 -52.95 11.92
N ARG A 136 12.26 -53.39 12.70
CA ARG A 136 13.09 -52.50 13.53
C ARG A 136 13.84 -51.46 12.69
N LYS A 137 14.36 -51.86 11.54
CA LYS A 137 15.02 -50.94 10.59
C LYS A 137 14.03 -49.90 10.07
N ASN A 138 12.85 -50.34 9.60
CA ASN A 138 11.81 -49.45 9.12
C ASN A 138 11.32 -48.48 10.22
N ASP A 139 11.16 -48.95 11.46
CA ASP A 139 10.77 -48.12 12.60
C ASP A 139 11.84 -47.03 12.88
N ALA A 140 13.12 -47.38 12.78
CA ALA A 140 14.22 -46.42 12.91
C ALA A 140 14.24 -45.39 11.77
N ASP A 141 14.01 -45.82 10.53
CA ASP A 141 13.90 -44.94 9.36
C ASP A 141 12.71 -43.98 9.49
N ILE A 142 11.56 -44.44 10.00
CA ILE A 142 10.40 -43.59 10.29
C ILE A 142 10.75 -42.51 11.30
N VAL A 143 11.46 -42.84 12.38
CA VAL A 143 11.91 -41.87 13.38
C VAL A 143 12.86 -40.84 12.75
N LEU A 144 13.80 -41.28 11.92
CA LEU A 144 14.72 -40.41 11.20
C LEU A 144 13.97 -39.42 10.29
N PHE A 145 13.06 -39.92 9.46
CA PHE A 145 12.27 -39.09 8.54
C PHE A 145 11.37 -38.11 9.29
N ASN A 146 10.73 -38.52 10.39
CA ASN A 146 9.92 -37.61 11.20
C ASN A 146 10.74 -36.47 11.81
N ASN A 147 11.98 -36.75 12.24
CA ASN A 147 12.88 -35.71 12.74
C ASN A 147 13.31 -34.75 11.62
N GLN A 148 13.58 -35.26 10.41
CA GLN A 148 13.88 -34.42 9.25
C GLN A 148 12.69 -33.55 8.83
N ILE A 149 11.48 -34.10 8.85
CA ILE A 149 10.24 -33.35 8.57
C ILE A 149 10.11 -32.19 9.56
N ARG A 150 10.26 -32.44 10.87
CA ARG A 150 10.21 -31.37 11.89
C ARG A 150 11.26 -30.29 11.68
N ASP A 151 12.49 -30.68 11.32
CA ASP A 151 13.56 -29.72 11.02
C ASP A 151 13.21 -28.86 9.79
N PHE A 152 12.67 -29.47 8.73
CA PHE A 152 12.21 -28.74 7.56
C PHE A 152 11.00 -27.83 7.84
N GLU A 153 10.04 -28.28 8.65
CA GLU A 153 8.90 -27.45 9.09
C GLU A 153 9.38 -26.22 9.88
N SER A 154 10.35 -26.40 10.78
CA SER A 154 10.97 -25.31 11.55
C SER A 154 11.70 -24.31 10.64
N LYS A 155 12.51 -24.81 9.69
CA LYS A 155 13.19 -23.98 8.68
C LYS A 155 12.19 -23.23 7.81
N LEU A 156 11.11 -23.88 7.37
CA LEU A 156 10.05 -23.26 6.58
C LEU A 156 9.33 -22.15 7.37
N ALA A 157 9.00 -22.39 8.64
CA ALA A 157 8.38 -21.40 9.51
C ALA A 157 9.28 -20.16 9.69
N THR A 158 10.58 -20.38 9.89
CA THR A 158 11.58 -19.30 9.99
C THR A 158 11.70 -18.51 8.69
N SER A 159 11.78 -19.21 7.55
CA SER A 159 11.85 -18.59 6.23
C SER A 159 10.59 -17.76 5.93
N ASN A 160 9.40 -18.27 6.27
CA ASN A 160 8.14 -17.54 6.13
C ASN A 160 8.07 -16.30 7.03
N ALA A 161 8.60 -16.36 8.25
CA ALA A 161 8.68 -15.20 9.13
C ALA A 161 9.59 -14.12 8.54
N ASN A 162 10.75 -14.51 8.02
CA ASN A 162 11.69 -13.62 7.33
C ASN A 162 11.06 -12.99 6.07
N PHE A 163 10.31 -13.78 5.28
CA PHE A 163 9.60 -13.30 4.10
C PHE A 163 8.57 -12.22 4.47
N LYS A 164 7.74 -12.46 5.49
CA LYS A 164 6.76 -11.47 5.99
C LYS A 164 7.43 -10.20 6.52
N GLN A 165 8.61 -10.32 7.14
CA GLN A 165 9.39 -9.17 7.59
C GLN A 165 9.91 -8.35 6.39
N LEU A 166 10.43 -9.01 5.37
CA LEU A 166 10.87 -8.36 4.13
C LEU A 166 9.70 -7.67 3.41
N GLU A 167 8.52 -8.28 3.34
CA GLU A 167 7.31 -7.64 2.80
C GLU A 167 6.98 -6.32 3.51
N ARG A 168 7.02 -6.31 4.86
CA ARG A 168 6.79 -5.08 5.64
C ARG A 168 7.86 -4.03 5.40
N GLN A 169 9.13 -4.43 5.26
CA GLN A 169 10.22 -3.52 4.93
C GLN A 169 10.04 -2.91 3.53
N ILE A 170 9.65 -3.72 2.54
CA ILE A 170 9.36 -3.25 1.18
C ILE A 170 8.22 -2.22 1.21
N GLU A 171 7.14 -2.48 1.96
CA GLU A 171 6.02 -1.55 2.06
C GLU A 171 6.40 -0.22 2.75
N THR A 172 7.28 -0.32 3.76
CA THR A 172 7.84 0.86 4.44
C THR A 172 8.68 1.68 3.46
N TYR A 173 9.57 1.04 2.69
CA TYR A 173 10.40 1.72 1.69
C TYR A 173 9.58 2.31 0.54
N ARG A 174 8.50 1.65 0.11
CA ARG A 174 7.57 2.22 -0.87
C ARG A 174 6.91 3.49 -0.35
N SER A 175 6.44 3.46 0.89
CA SER A 175 5.84 4.64 1.54
C SER A 175 6.84 5.78 1.67
N GLU A 176 8.09 5.47 2.04
CA GLU A 176 9.18 6.45 2.13
C GLU A 176 9.54 7.03 0.76
N LEU A 177 9.58 6.22 -0.30
CA LEU A 177 9.79 6.66 -1.68
C LEU A 177 8.70 7.63 -2.15
N VAL A 178 7.44 7.33 -1.88
CA VAL A 178 6.31 8.22 -2.20
C VAL A 178 6.46 9.56 -1.46
N ARG A 179 6.85 9.53 -0.18
CA ARG A 179 7.10 10.74 0.61
C ARG A 179 8.26 11.56 0.04
N LEU A 180 9.37 10.91 -0.30
CA LEU A 180 10.54 11.56 -0.89
C LEU A 180 10.24 12.18 -2.26
N GLU A 181 9.44 11.52 -3.10
CA GLU A 181 9.05 12.09 -4.39
C GLU A 181 8.11 13.29 -4.21
N SER A 182 7.19 13.23 -3.25
CA SER A 182 6.36 14.38 -2.87
C SER A 182 7.21 15.56 -2.36
N ASP A 183 8.19 15.30 -1.48
CA ASP A 183 9.12 16.31 -0.98
C ASP A 183 9.95 16.93 -2.10
N LYS A 184 10.44 16.12 -3.05
CA LYS A 184 11.17 16.59 -4.24
C LYS A 184 10.28 17.49 -5.10
N GLN A 185 9.03 17.12 -5.36
CA GLN A 185 8.08 17.96 -6.11
C GLN A 185 7.80 19.28 -5.39
N ASN A 186 7.65 19.27 -4.07
CA ASN A 186 7.44 20.48 -3.28
C ASN A 186 8.67 21.39 -3.30
N LYS A 187 9.88 20.84 -3.09
CA LYS A 187 11.14 21.59 -3.22
C LYS A 187 11.34 22.16 -4.61
N GLN A 188 10.94 21.45 -5.66
CA GLN A 188 10.97 21.96 -7.04
C GLN A 188 10.03 23.16 -7.21
N LYS A 189 8.79 23.07 -6.72
CA LYS A 189 7.84 24.20 -6.74
C LYS A 189 8.39 25.42 -5.98
N ASP A 190 9.05 25.20 -4.85
CA ASP A 190 9.66 26.29 -4.08
C ASP A 190 10.88 26.88 -4.79
N ALA A 191 11.70 26.05 -5.44
CA ALA A 191 12.80 26.52 -6.28
C ALA A 191 12.27 27.38 -7.46
N ASP A 192 11.18 26.97 -8.11
CA ASP A 192 10.55 27.73 -9.20
C ASP A 192 9.96 29.06 -8.69
N LYS A 193 9.34 29.07 -7.50
CA LYS A 193 8.92 30.31 -6.83
C LYS A 193 10.10 31.23 -6.55
N VAL A 194 11.20 30.70 -6.02
CA VAL A 194 12.43 31.48 -5.76
C VAL A 194 13.00 32.03 -7.06
N LYS A 195 13.03 31.24 -8.14
CA LYS A 195 13.51 31.64 -9.46
C LYS A 195 12.65 32.77 -10.04
N SER A 196 11.32 32.69 -9.92
CA SER A 196 10.42 33.79 -10.33
C SER A 196 10.60 35.07 -9.50
N LYS A 197 10.80 34.93 -8.17
CA LYS A 197 11.11 36.07 -7.30
C LYS A 197 12.46 36.69 -7.66
N LEU A 198 13.46 35.88 -7.99
CA LEU A 198 14.78 36.33 -8.43
C LEU A 198 14.70 37.07 -9.76
N ALA A 199 13.92 36.57 -10.73
CA ALA A 199 13.67 37.25 -11.99
C ALA A 199 13.00 38.62 -11.78
N LYS A 200 11.99 38.71 -10.90
CA LYS A 200 11.39 39.99 -10.50
C LYS A 200 12.40 40.93 -9.83
N LYS A 201 13.23 40.43 -8.92
CA LYS A 201 14.29 41.23 -8.28
C LYS A 201 15.34 41.73 -9.28
N ARG A 202 15.76 40.90 -10.25
CA ARG A 202 16.66 41.30 -11.34
C ARG A 202 16.05 42.40 -12.21
N TYR A 203 14.77 42.29 -12.55
CA TYR A 203 14.05 43.35 -13.25
C TYR A 203 14.02 44.65 -12.44
N PHE A 204 13.71 44.59 -11.14
CA PHE A 204 13.76 45.77 -10.28
C PHE A 204 15.16 46.38 -10.18
N LEU A 205 16.20 45.55 -10.14
CA LEU A 205 17.59 46.00 -10.14
C LEU A 205 17.92 46.78 -11.43
N PHE A 206 17.56 46.24 -12.59
CA PHE A 206 17.72 46.91 -13.88
C PHE A 206 16.97 48.26 -13.93
N VAL A 207 15.74 48.32 -13.42
CA VAL A 207 14.98 49.57 -13.33
C VAL A 207 15.65 50.57 -12.38
N LEU A 208 16.21 50.11 -11.26
CA LEU A 208 16.97 50.95 -10.34
C LEU A 208 18.26 51.49 -10.97
N GLU A 209 19.02 50.66 -11.67
CA GLU A 209 20.23 51.07 -12.39
C GLU A 209 19.92 52.14 -13.45
N SER A 210 18.84 51.99 -14.21
CA SER A 210 18.42 53.01 -15.19
C SER A 210 18.00 54.32 -14.53
N LYS A 211 17.29 54.27 -13.39
CA LYS A 211 16.99 55.45 -12.57
C LYS A 211 18.24 56.10 -11.99
N GLN A 212 19.24 55.32 -11.59
CA GLN A 212 20.50 55.82 -11.06
C GLN A 212 21.32 56.53 -12.15
N GLN A 213 21.31 56.02 -13.38
CA GLN A 213 21.89 56.73 -14.53
C GLN A 213 21.14 58.03 -14.84
N LYS A 214 19.80 58.02 -14.80
CA LYS A 214 18.98 59.23 -14.95
C LYS A 214 19.30 60.27 -13.87
N HIS A 215 19.49 59.83 -12.63
CA HIS A 215 19.88 60.71 -11.52
C HIS A 215 21.26 61.35 -11.76
N LYS A 216 22.26 60.57 -12.21
CA LYS A 216 23.57 61.11 -12.59
C LYS A 216 23.49 62.14 -13.73
N GLN A 217 22.57 61.97 -14.69
CA GLN A 217 22.33 62.98 -15.73
C GLN A 217 21.74 64.26 -15.15
N LEU A 218 20.71 64.15 -14.31
CA LEU A 218 20.08 65.29 -13.64
C LEU A 218 21.05 66.03 -12.72
N GLU A 219 21.96 65.32 -12.04
CA GLU A 219 22.97 65.91 -11.18
C GLU A 219 23.98 66.74 -11.97
N LYS A 220 24.37 66.29 -13.18
CA LYS A 220 25.16 67.08 -14.13
C LYS A 220 24.42 68.34 -14.61
N GLU A 221 23.13 68.22 -14.94
CA GLU A 221 22.31 69.37 -15.31
C GLU A 221 22.16 70.38 -14.16
N LEU A 222 21.93 69.90 -12.94
CA LEU A 222 21.84 70.75 -11.75
C LEU A 222 23.15 71.51 -11.50
N THR A 223 24.29 70.84 -11.67
CA THR A 223 25.61 71.47 -11.53
C THR A 223 25.81 72.57 -12.56
N ARG A 224 25.37 72.34 -13.81
CA ARG A 224 25.44 73.32 -14.90
C ARG A 224 24.53 74.52 -14.63
N LEU A 225 23.29 74.28 -14.19
CA LEU A 225 22.35 75.33 -13.81
C LEU A 225 22.84 76.17 -12.62
N LYS A 226 23.54 75.55 -11.65
CA LYS A 226 24.19 76.30 -10.56
C LYS A 226 25.28 77.23 -11.07
N GLN A 227 26.12 76.77 -11.99
CA GLN A 227 27.15 77.62 -12.63
C GLN A 227 26.53 78.76 -13.43
N ASP A 228 25.47 78.49 -14.19
CA ASP A 228 24.72 79.51 -14.92
C ASP A 228 24.12 80.54 -13.95
N ASN A 229 23.56 80.09 -12.83
CA ASN A 229 23.00 80.97 -11.80
C ASN A 229 24.07 81.86 -11.14
N GLU A 230 25.23 81.30 -10.77
CA GLU A 230 26.36 82.07 -10.24
C GLU A 230 26.86 83.13 -11.25
N SER A 231 26.86 82.81 -12.54
CA SER A 231 27.22 83.76 -13.60
C SER A 231 26.21 84.91 -13.70
N VAL A 232 24.92 84.59 -13.65
CA VAL A 232 23.85 85.60 -13.65
C VAL A 232 23.94 86.48 -12.40
N GLU A 233 24.18 85.90 -11.23
CA GLU A 233 24.29 86.62 -9.96
C GLU A 233 25.47 87.60 -9.96
N LYS A 234 26.63 87.19 -10.50
CA LYS A 234 27.76 88.12 -10.76
C LYS A 234 27.37 89.26 -11.70
N SER A 235 26.66 88.96 -12.79
CA SER A 235 26.21 89.98 -13.73
C SER A 235 25.23 90.98 -13.09
N VAL A 236 24.33 90.50 -12.23
CA VAL A 236 23.40 91.34 -11.46
C VAL A 236 24.17 92.25 -10.51
N GLN A 237 25.14 91.73 -9.76
CA GLN A 237 25.98 92.56 -8.86
C GLN A 237 26.76 93.64 -9.62
N GLU A 238 27.36 93.31 -10.77
CA GLU A 238 28.03 94.30 -11.62
C GLU A 238 27.08 95.39 -12.12
N LYS A 239 25.87 95.01 -12.55
CA LYS A 239 24.86 95.98 -12.98
C LYS A 239 24.36 96.84 -11.82
N GLN A 240 24.19 96.26 -10.63
CA GLN A 240 23.81 96.99 -9.43
C GLN A 240 24.87 98.02 -9.04
N GLY A 241 26.16 97.67 -9.09
CA GLY A 241 27.26 98.62 -8.88
C GLY A 241 27.24 99.78 -9.87
N LYS A 242 26.97 99.50 -11.16
CA LYS A 242 26.81 100.56 -12.18
C LYS A 242 25.59 101.47 -11.92
N ILE A 243 24.50 100.93 -11.39
CA ILE A 243 23.31 101.71 -11.01
C ILE A 243 23.62 102.63 -9.84
N GLU A 244 24.28 102.14 -8.81
CA GLU A 244 24.67 102.93 -7.63
C GLU A 244 25.62 104.07 -8.01
N GLU A 245 26.58 103.80 -8.89
CA GLU A 245 27.49 104.82 -9.41
C GLU A 245 26.75 105.90 -10.21
N ARG A 246 25.85 105.49 -11.13
CA ARG A 246 24.99 106.44 -11.86
C ARG A 246 24.08 107.23 -10.92
N THR A 247 23.59 106.63 -9.85
CA THR A 247 22.74 107.29 -8.85
C THR A 247 23.52 108.35 -8.08
N ARG A 248 24.79 108.08 -7.71
CA ARG A 248 25.68 109.08 -7.11
C ARG A 248 25.96 110.24 -8.07
N VAL A 249 26.22 109.94 -9.35
CA VAL A 249 26.41 110.97 -10.38
C VAL A 249 25.16 111.83 -10.49
N LEU A 250 23.98 111.22 -10.59
CA LEU A 250 22.71 111.93 -10.70
C LEU A 250 22.46 112.85 -9.49
N LYS A 251 22.74 112.38 -8.27
CA LYS A 251 22.60 113.17 -7.06
C LYS A 251 23.58 114.35 -7.02
N ASN A 252 24.82 114.14 -7.45
CA ASN A 252 25.81 115.22 -7.54
C ASN A 252 25.39 116.27 -8.59
N THR A 253 24.83 115.84 -9.72
CA THR A 253 24.26 116.76 -10.73
C THR A 253 23.02 117.50 -10.19
N GLN A 254 22.20 116.85 -9.36
CA GLN A 254 21.06 117.49 -8.69
C GLN A 254 21.52 118.54 -7.68
N ASP A 255 22.57 118.27 -6.91
CA ASP A 255 23.14 119.21 -5.95
C ASP A 255 23.77 120.43 -6.67
N GLN A 256 24.44 120.19 -7.81
CA GLN A 256 24.93 121.25 -8.70
C GLN A 256 23.79 122.10 -9.28
N LEU A 257 22.67 121.48 -9.66
CA LEU A 257 21.50 122.17 -10.18
C LEU A 257 20.84 123.04 -9.08
N ASN A 258 20.78 122.55 -7.85
CA ASN A 258 20.27 123.31 -6.71
C ASN A 258 21.18 124.51 -6.39
N GLN A 259 22.52 124.34 -6.43
CA GLN A 259 23.46 125.46 -6.28
C GLN A 259 23.30 126.52 -7.39
N LEU A 260 23.04 126.09 -8.63
CA LEU A 260 22.74 127.01 -9.74
C LEU A 260 21.42 127.76 -9.53
N THR A 261 20.43 127.09 -8.92
CA THR A 261 19.11 127.65 -8.60
C THR A 261 19.20 128.71 -7.49
N ASP A 262 20.03 128.48 -6.47
CA ASP A 262 20.28 129.46 -5.41
C ASP A 262 21.07 130.68 -5.94
N SER A 263 22.03 130.44 -6.84
CA SER A 263 22.75 131.52 -7.55
C SER A 263 21.82 132.35 -8.44
N TYR A 264 20.87 131.71 -9.12
CA TYR A 264 19.83 132.36 -9.93
C TYR A 264 18.90 133.24 -9.07
N THR A 265 18.48 132.75 -7.91
CA THR A 265 17.59 133.50 -6.99
C THR A 265 18.27 134.76 -6.43
N SER A 266 19.58 134.69 -6.17
CA SER A 266 20.39 135.84 -5.77
C SER A 266 20.54 136.88 -6.89
N ALA A 267 20.71 136.43 -8.14
CA ALA A 267 20.74 137.30 -9.32
C ALA A 267 19.37 137.94 -9.63
N GLN A 268 18.27 137.25 -9.32
CA GLN A 268 16.90 137.75 -9.50
C GLN A 268 16.59 138.95 -8.60
N HIS A 269 17.02 138.92 -7.33
CA HIS A 269 16.85 140.07 -6.43
C HIS A 269 17.73 141.28 -6.81
N GLN A 270 18.88 141.05 -7.45
CA GLN A 270 19.69 142.14 -8.01
C GLN A 270 19.04 142.76 -9.27
N LEU A 271 18.27 141.97 -10.02
CA LEU A 271 17.54 142.40 -11.22
C LEU A 271 16.28 143.21 -10.85
N GLU A 272 15.56 142.80 -9.80
CA GLU A 272 14.38 143.52 -9.28
C GLU A 272 14.69 144.97 -8.87
N ASN A 273 15.89 145.22 -8.31
CA ASN A 273 16.36 146.57 -7.98
C ASN A 273 16.75 147.42 -9.20
N LYS A 274 17.08 146.81 -10.35
CA LYS A 274 17.41 147.53 -11.60
C LYS A 274 16.20 147.76 -12.52
N ILE A 275 15.13 146.97 -12.36
CA ILE A 275 13.89 147.05 -13.15
C ILE A 275 13.09 148.32 -12.86
N ALA A 276 13.31 148.97 -11.71
CA ALA A 276 12.62 150.20 -11.34
C ALA A 276 13.06 151.46 -12.12
N GLU A 277 14.20 151.46 -12.83
CA GLU A 277 14.77 152.71 -13.37
C GLU A 277 14.63 152.97 -14.89
N LEU A 278 14.39 152.01 -15.79
CA LEU A 278 14.61 152.30 -17.23
C LEU A 278 13.60 151.67 -18.18
N GLY A 279 12.47 152.36 -18.36
CA GLY A 279 11.55 152.12 -19.45
C GLY A 279 12.19 152.26 -20.83
N ASN A 280 12.45 151.16 -21.52
CA ASN A 280 12.59 151.21 -22.98
C ASN A 280 12.04 149.96 -23.66
N LEU A 281 10.80 150.12 -24.12
CA LEU A 281 9.83 149.19 -24.68
C LEU A 281 10.22 148.46 -26.00
N LYS A 282 11.51 148.35 -26.36
CA LYS A 282 11.91 147.90 -27.71
C LYS A 282 12.45 146.45 -27.84
N ASN A 283 12.80 145.78 -26.74
CA ASN A 283 13.33 144.40 -26.77
C ASN A 283 12.30 143.28 -26.49
N LYS A 284 11.02 143.63 -26.26
CA LYS A 284 9.97 142.64 -25.91
C LYS A 284 9.54 141.71 -27.06
N GLN A 285 9.82 142.05 -28.32
CA GLN A 285 9.34 141.28 -29.47
C GLN A 285 10.25 140.07 -29.80
N LEU A 286 11.57 140.18 -29.62
CA LEU A 286 12.56 139.12 -29.92
C LEU A 286 12.63 138.03 -28.83
N GLN A 287 12.17 138.33 -27.62
CA GLN A 287 12.26 137.44 -26.47
C GLN A 287 11.11 136.40 -26.43
N ILE A 288 9.95 136.73 -27.00
CA ILE A 288 8.80 135.82 -27.10
C ILE A 288 9.04 134.73 -28.16
N GLU A 289 9.72 135.05 -29.27
CA GLU A 289 10.05 134.07 -30.33
C GLU A 289 11.03 132.97 -29.87
N ASN A 290 12.03 133.32 -29.05
CA ASN A 290 12.95 132.33 -28.50
C ASN A 290 12.30 131.46 -27.41
N GLN A 291 11.41 132.01 -26.59
CA GLN A 291 10.63 131.24 -25.61
C GLN A 291 9.67 130.25 -26.28
N ILE A 292 9.08 130.60 -27.43
CA ILE A 292 8.22 129.68 -28.20
C ILE A 292 9.05 128.50 -28.76
N ASN A 293 10.28 128.73 -29.24
CA ASN A 293 11.14 127.66 -29.77
C ASN A 293 11.69 126.73 -28.67
N GLU A 294 12.00 127.24 -27.48
CA GLU A 294 12.39 126.42 -26.33
C GLU A 294 11.21 125.57 -25.80
N ILE A 295 10.00 126.13 -25.76
CA ILE A 295 8.79 125.37 -25.42
C ILE A 295 8.51 124.29 -26.47
N LYS A 296 8.70 124.56 -27.76
CA LYS A 296 8.58 123.56 -28.83
C LYS A 296 9.55 122.40 -28.67
N THR A 297 10.79 122.70 -28.28
CA THR A 297 11.85 121.70 -28.05
C THR A 297 11.57 120.87 -26.80
N LYS A 298 11.06 121.49 -25.73
CA LYS A 298 10.59 120.78 -24.52
C LYS A 298 9.40 119.87 -24.81
N ILE A 299 8.42 120.33 -25.61
CA ILE A 299 7.29 119.50 -26.02
C ILE A 299 7.77 118.29 -26.85
N SER A 300 8.74 118.48 -27.74
CA SER A 300 9.33 117.38 -28.52
C SER A 300 10.05 116.36 -27.63
N ASN A 301 10.87 116.82 -26.68
CA ASN A 301 11.60 115.94 -25.77
C ASN A 301 10.67 115.17 -24.82
N LEU A 302 9.62 115.83 -24.30
CA LEU A 302 8.60 115.16 -23.49
C LEU A 302 7.80 114.14 -24.30
N ASN A 303 7.58 114.37 -25.60
CA ASN A 303 6.89 113.41 -26.45
C ASN A 303 7.76 112.16 -26.74
N ILE A 304 9.07 112.35 -26.94
CA ILE A 304 10.04 111.24 -27.06
C ILE A 304 10.12 110.45 -25.74
N GLU A 305 10.14 111.12 -24.59
CA GLU A 305 10.15 110.47 -23.29
C GLU A 305 8.85 109.69 -23.02
N LYS A 306 7.69 110.25 -23.42
CA LYS A 306 6.39 109.57 -23.38
C LYS A 306 6.40 108.32 -24.24
N GLU A 307 6.89 108.38 -25.48
CA GLU A 307 6.98 107.21 -26.37
C GLU A 307 7.91 106.15 -25.81
N ARG A 308 9.07 106.55 -25.26
CA ARG A 308 10.01 105.62 -24.63
C ARG A 308 9.42 104.92 -23.40
N LYS A 309 8.78 105.66 -22.49
CA LYS A 309 8.09 105.09 -21.31
C LYS A 309 6.93 104.19 -21.73
N THR A 310 6.21 104.54 -22.80
CA THR A 310 5.15 103.70 -23.36
C THR A 310 5.71 102.38 -23.90
N LEU A 311 6.88 102.40 -24.54
CA LEU A 311 7.55 101.19 -25.04
C LEU A 311 8.09 100.32 -23.90
N GLU A 312 8.67 100.91 -22.85
CA GLU A 312 9.11 100.20 -21.64
C GLU A 312 7.94 99.51 -20.94
N ILE A 313 6.83 100.21 -20.74
CA ILE A 313 5.60 99.63 -20.15
C ILE A 313 5.05 98.50 -21.03
N LYS A 314 5.06 98.66 -22.36
CA LYS A 314 4.59 97.62 -23.29
C LYS A 314 5.46 96.35 -23.19
N ASN A 315 6.77 96.52 -23.10
CA ASN A 315 7.69 95.40 -22.90
C ASN A 315 7.51 94.73 -21.53
N GLU A 316 7.24 95.49 -20.46
CA GLU A 316 6.91 94.92 -19.14
C GLU A 316 5.60 94.14 -19.15
N ILE A 317 4.57 94.65 -19.85
CA ILE A 317 3.29 93.97 -20.03
C ILE A 317 3.51 92.64 -20.77
N ASP A 318 4.27 92.62 -21.87
CA ASP A 318 4.56 91.39 -22.61
C ASP A 318 5.36 90.38 -21.76
N ASN A 319 6.32 90.85 -20.95
CA ASN A 319 7.09 89.98 -20.05
C ASN A 319 6.23 89.39 -18.93
N ASN A 320 5.32 90.19 -18.37
CA ASN A 320 4.39 89.74 -17.35
C ASN A 320 3.34 88.78 -17.92
N GLN A 321 2.90 88.98 -19.17
CA GLN A 321 2.03 88.05 -19.87
C GLN A 321 2.72 86.69 -20.07
N GLN A 322 3.99 86.67 -20.50
CA GLN A 322 4.75 85.41 -20.61
C GLN A 322 4.95 84.70 -19.27
N LYS A 323 5.14 85.44 -18.17
CA LYS A 323 5.17 84.86 -16.82
C LYS A 323 3.82 84.29 -16.41
N LEU A 324 2.72 84.98 -16.73
CA LEU A 324 1.36 84.52 -16.46
C LEU A 324 1.07 83.20 -17.20
N ASP A 325 1.45 83.11 -18.48
CA ASP A 325 1.26 81.91 -19.29
C ASP A 325 2.05 80.71 -18.73
N ARG A 326 3.28 80.95 -18.26
CA ARG A 326 4.10 79.92 -17.58
C ARG A 326 3.49 79.46 -16.27
N LEU A 327 2.96 80.38 -15.45
CA LEU A 327 2.28 80.05 -14.20
C LEU A 327 0.99 79.27 -14.45
N GLN A 328 0.24 79.61 -15.50
CA GLN A 328 -0.96 78.85 -15.90
C GLN A 328 -0.61 77.43 -16.36
N GLN A 329 0.47 77.24 -17.11
CA GLN A 329 0.99 75.91 -17.47
C GLN A 329 1.39 75.10 -16.22
N GLN A 330 2.11 75.70 -15.28
CA GLN A 330 2.49 75.05 -14.02
C GLN A 330 1.27 74.69 -13.15
N LEU A 331 0.23 75.53 -13.15
CA LEU A 331 -1.04 75.25 -12.48
C LEU A 331 -1.77 74.06 -13.14
N LEU A 332 -1.76 73.99 -14.47
CA LEU A 332 -2.37 72.89 -15.23
C LEU A 332 -1.64 71.56 -14.95
N GLU A 333 -0.31 71.56 -14.96
CA GLU A 333 0.51 70.40 -14.60
C GLU A 333 0.29 69.96 -13.15
N SER A 334 0.19 70.92 -12.22
CA SER A 334 -0.09 70.63 -10.81
C SER A 334 -1.49 70.02 -10.63
N ASN A 335 -2.50 70.53 -11.34
CA ASN A 335 -3.86 69.96 -11.32
C ASN A 335 -3.89 68.54 -11.90
N ASN A 336 -3.13 68.27 -12.97
CA ASN A 336 -3.00 66.91 -13.51
C ASN A 336 -2.36 65.95 -12.50
N LYS A 337 -1.29 66.38 -11.81
CA LYS A 337 -0.67 65.61 -10.71
C LYS A 337 -1.65 65.34 -9.56
N ILE A 338 -2.46 66.34 -9.17
CA ILE A 338 -3.47 66.19 -8.12
C ILE A 338 -4.51 65.15 -8.51
N ASN A 339 -4.93 65.12 -9.78
CA ASN A 339 -5.88 64.12 -10.28
C ASN A 339 -5.28 62.70 -10.30
N GLU A 340 -4.02 62.55 -10.72
CA GLU A 340 -3.29 61.27 -10.64
C GLU A 340 -3.18 60.78 -9.18
N LEU A 341 -2.87 61.68 -8.25
CA LEU A 341 -2.81 61.36 -6.82
C LEU A 341 -4.19 60.97 -6.26
N LYS A 342 -5.28 61.62 -6.68
CA LYS A 342 -6.65 61.25 -6.30
C LYS A 342 -7.02 59.83 -6.75
N GLU A 343 -6.69 59.46 -7.98
CA GLU A 343 -6.92 58.10 -8.47
C GLU A 343 -6.03 57.07 -7.77
N THR A 344 -4.78 57.42 -7.48
CA THR A 344 -3.88 56.57 -6.68
C THR A 344 -4.45 56.34 -5.27
N ILE A 345 -4.96 57.38 -4.61
CA ILE A 345 -5.63 57.29 -3.30
C ILE A 345 -6.88 56.38 -3.37
N LYS A 346 -7.64 56.47 -4.46
CA LYS A 346 -8.84 55.63 -4.69
C LYS A 346 -8.48 54.16 -4.85
N GLN A 347 -7.40 53.85 -5.59
CA GLN A 347 -6.86 52.51 -5.74
C GLN A 347 -6.32 51.95 -4.41
N ILE A 348 -5.61 52.77 -3.63
CA ILE A 348 -5.11 52.38 -2.30
C ILE A 348 -6.28 52.09 -1.34
N LYS A 349 -7.34 52.90 -1.36
CA LYS A 349 -8.56 52.65 -0.55
C LYS A 349 -9.19 51.31 -0.90
N LYS A 350 -9.36 51.00 -2.19
CA LYS A 350 -9.90 49.72 -2.65
C LYS A 350 -9.03 48.54 -2.22
N ALA A 351 -7.71 48.64 -2.41
CA ALA A 351 -6.78 47.60 -1.99
C ALA A 351 -6.78 47.37 -0.46
N ARG A 352 -7.03 48.42 0.33
CA ARG A 352 -7.23 48.30 1.78
C ARG A 352 -8.51 47.55 2.12
N THR A 353 -9.63 47.85 1.46
CA THR A 353 -10.92 47.17 1.70
C THR A 353 -10.84 45.68 1.32
N ASP A 354 -10.19 45.38 0.20
CA ASP A 354 -9.95 44.00 -0.24
C ASP A 354 -9.09 43.22 0.79
N LYS A 355 -8.07 43.87 1.37
CA LYS A 355 -7.26 43.27 2.44
C LYS A 355 -8.00 43.11 3.77
N GLU A 356 -8.89 44.04 4.14
CA GLU A 356 -9.76 43.89 5.33
C GLU A 356 -10.71 42.69 5.16
N SER A 357 -11.22 42.45 3.96
CA SER A 357 -12.02 41.25 3.65
C SER A 357 -11.19 39.96 3.74
N ILE A 358 -9.95 39.96 3.24
CA ILE A 358 -9.04 38.81 3.33
C ILE A 358 -8.67 38.51 4.79
N ASN A 359 -8.42 39.53 5.61
CA ASN A 359 -8.15 39.34 7.04
C ASN A 359 -9.34 38.72 7.76
N LYS A 360 -10.57 39.16 7.44
CA LYS A 360 -11.78 38.57 8.03
C LYS A 360 -11.96 37.10 7.66
N ASP A 361 -11.58 36.72 6.43
CA ASP A 361 -11.61 35.32 6.00
C ASP A 361 -10.51 34.48 6.67
N LEU A 362 -9.32 35.06 6.86
CA LEU A 362 -8.23 34.45 7.62
C LEU A 362 -8.59 34.25 9.09
N ASP A 363 -9.26 35.21 9.73
CA ASP A 363 -9.74 35.10 11.11
C ASP A 363 -10.74 33.94 11.25
N ASN A 364 -11.69 33.82 10.31
CA ASN A 364 -12.63 32.68 10.27
C ASN A 364 -11.91 31.34 10.07
N GLN A 365 -10.89 31.28 9.21
CA GLN A 365 -10.09 30.06 8.99
C GLN A 365 -9.25 29.71 10.24
N LEU A 366 -8.72 30.71 10.95
CA LEU A 366 -8.00 30.54 12.22
C LEU A 366 -8.91 30.00 13.32
N GLU A 367 -10.14 30.51 13.41
CA GLU A 367 -11.14 30.06 14.37
C GLU A 367 -11.58 28.61 14.08
N ALA A 368 -11.79 28.26 12.81
CA ALA A 368 -12.05 26.88 12.39
C ALA A 368 -10.88 25.94 12.72
N LYS A 369 -9.63 26.37 12.46
CA LYS A 369 -8.43 25.58 12.79
C LYS A 369 -8.19 25.43 14.28
N ASN A 370 -8.47 26.46 15.09
CA ASN A 370 -8.43 26.35 16.55
C ASN A 370 -9.48 25.38 17.08
N THR A 371 -10.65 25.32 16.45
CA THR A 371 -11.71 24.36 16.80
C THR A 371 -11.29 22.92 16.45
N GLU A 372 -10.69 22.70 15.28
CA GLU A 372 -10.08 21.40 14.93
C GLU A 372 -8.97 20.99 15.90
N LEU A 373 -8.08 21.92 16.26
CA LEU A 373 -6.99 21.67 17.20
C LEU A 373 -7.53 21.24 18.57
N LYS A 374 -8.57 21.92 19.05
CA LYS A 374 -9.24 21.57 20.31
C LYS A 374 -9.87 20.17 20.27
N ASN A 375 -10.51 19.80 19.16
CA ASN A 375 -11.06 18.46 18.99
C ASN A 375 -9.98 17.36 18.97
N GLU A 376 -8.81 17.62 18.37
CA GLU A 376 -7.68 16.69 18.39
C GLU A 376 -7.02 16.60 19.79
N GLU A 377 -6.97 17.70 20.53
CA GLU A 377 -6.52 17.71 21.93
C GLU A 377 -7.47 16.89 22.83
N ASP A 378 -8.78 17.01 22.64
CA ASP A 378 -9.79 16.21 23.35
C ASP A 378 -9.68 14.71 23.00
N LYS A 379 -9.45 14.36 21.72
CA LYS A 379 -9.19 12.96 21.31
C LYS A 379 -7.90 12.41 21.93
N LYS A 380 -6.83 13.21 21.96
CA LYS A 380 -5.57 12.85 22.62
C LYS A 380 -5.79 12.57 24.11
N GLN A 381 -6.62 13.37 24.79
CA GLN A 381 -6.98 13.13 26.19
C GLN A 381 -7.76 11.82 26.36
N GLN A 382 -8.72 11.53 25.47
CA GLN A 382 -9.44 10.25 25.48
C GLN A 382 -8.52 9.03 25.27
N TYR A 383 -7.50 9.15 24.41
CA TYR A 383 -6.50 8.11 24.23
C TYR A 383 -5.62 7.94 25.48
N LEU A 384 -5.20 9.02 26.13
CA LEU A 384 -4.47 8.98 27.40
C LEU A 384 -5.27 8.29 28.51
N ASP A 385 -6.56 8.60 28.63
CA ASP A 385 -7.45 7.96 29.60
C ASP A 385 -7.60 6.46 29.31
N SER A 386 -7.69 6.08 28.03
CA SER A 386 -7.73 4.69 27.60
C SER A 386 -6.43 3.93 27.91
N ILE A 387 -5.27 4.56 27.68
CA ILE A 387 -3.95 4.02 28.02
C ILE A 387 -3.81 3.82 29.53
N ASN A 388 -4.26 4.78 30.33
CA ASN A 388 -4.25 4.67 31.78
C ASN A 388 -5.12 3.50 32.26
N ASN A 389 -6.34 3.37 31.72
CA ASN A 389 -7.23 2.25 32.03
C ASN A 389 -6.63 0.87 31.67
N LEU A 390 -6.00 0.77 30.50
CA LEU A 390 -5.30 -0.46 30.07
C LEU A 390 -4.09 -0.76 30.96
N THR A 391 -3.37 0.28 31.41
CA THR A 391 -2.25 0.15 32.35
C THR A 391 -2.73 -0.37 33.69
N THR A 392 -3.83 0.16 34.24
CA THR A 392 -4.44 -0.36 35.46
C THR A 392 -4.92 -1.81 35.31
N LYS A 393 -5.53 -2.17 34.17
CA LYS A 393 -5.92 -3.57 33.87
C LYS A 393 -4.69 -4.49 33.80
N LYS A 394 -3.60 -4.05 33.17
CA LYS A 394 -2.34 -4.79 33.10
C LYS A 394 -1.77 -5.04 34.50
N THR A 395 -1.77 -4.05 35.37
CA THR A 395 -1.29 -4.19 36.76
C THR A 395 -2.16 -5.17 37.55
N LYS A 396 -3.50 -5.09 37.43
CA LYS A 396 -4.43 -6.05 38.07
C LYS A 396 -4.25 -7.48 37.56
N LEU A 397 -4.04 -7.66 36.26
CA LEU A 397 -3.75 -8.98 35.68
C LEU A 397 -2.41 -9.55 36.14
N LYS A 398 -1.38 -8.69 36.28
CA LYS A 398 -0.08 -9.09 36.82
C LYS A 398 -0.19 -9.55 38.28
N GLN A 399 -0.92 -8.81 39.11
CA GLN A 399 -1.20 -9.21 40.49
C GLN A 399 -1.95 -10.54 40.55
N ARG A 400 -2.96 -10.75 39.69
CA ARG A 400 -3.72 -12.00 39.63
C ARG A 400 -2.87 -13.20 39.18
N LEU A 401 -1.94 -12.99 38.25
CA LEU A 401 -0.98 -14.02 37.84
C LEU A 401 -0.05 -14.40 39.01
N GLU A 402 0.40 -13.41 39.77
CA GLU A 402 1.25 -13.60 40.96
C GLU A 402 0.51 -14.37 42.06
N THR A 403 -0.79 -14.09 42.26
CA THR A 403 -1.65 -14.89 43.16
C THR A 403 -1.78 -16.34 42.69
N ILE A 404 -2.02 -16.57 41.40
CA ILE A 404 -2.14 -17.93 40.83
C ILE A 404 -0.83 -18.72 40.96
N ILE A 405 0.32 -18.05 40.76
CA ILE A 405 1.63 -18.67 40.96
C ILE A 405 1.81 -19.11 42.42
N ASN A 406 1.44 -18.27 43.38
CA ASN A 406 1.51 -18.63 44.80
C ASN A 406 0.54 -19.76 45.17
N GLU A 407 -0.69 -19.77 44.63
CA GLU A 407 -1.65 -20.87 44.82
C GLU A 407 -1.13 -22.20 44.24
N ASN A 408 -0.47 -22.16 43.08
CA ASN A 408 0.13 -23.35 42.48
C ASN A 408 1.32 -23.86 43.29
N ASN A 409 2.18 -22.97 43.80
CA ASN A 409 3.28 -23.36 44.68
C ASN A 409 2.77 -24.06 45.96
N GLN A 410 1.67 -23.57 46.55
CA GLN A 410 1.03 -24.22 47.70
C GLN A 410 0.43 -25.60 47.36
N LYS A 411 -0.10 -25.77 46.14
CA LYS A 411 -0.58 -27.07 45.66
C LYS A 411 0.57 -28.05 45.43
N ASP A 412 1.70 -27.59 44.89
CA ASP A 412 2.89 -28.43 44.71
C ASP A 412 3.47 -28.89 46.06
N GLU A 413 3.45 -28.04 47.09
CA GLU A 413 3.80 -28.45 48.47
C GLU A 413 2.80 -29.46 49.05
N SER A 414 1.51 -29.30 48.77
CA SER A 414 0.48 -30.26 49.18
C SER A 414 0.66 -31.62 48.47
N ILE A 415 1.02 -31.62 47.19
CA ILE A 415 1.32 -32.83 46.41
C ILE A 415 2.52 -33.56 47.00
N LYS A 416 3.62 -32.85 47.32
CA LYS A 416 4.79 -33.45 47.99
C LYS A 416 4.43 -34.09 49.33
N THR A 417 3.52 -33.48 50.08
CA THR A 417 3.08 -34.01 51.37
C THR A 417 2.25 -35.29 51.19
N LEU A 418 1.37 -35.32 50.18
CA LEU A 418 0.58 -36.51 49.82
C LEU A 418 1.44 -37.64 49.24
N GLU A 419 2.50 -37.33 48.48
CA GLU A 419 3.47 -38.31 47.99
C GLU A 419 4.21 -38.98 49.16
N GLN A 420 4.59 -38.23 50.18
CA GLN A 420 5.20 -38.77 51.40
C GLN A 420 4.23 -39.63 52.22
N GLU A 421 2.94 -39.28 52.29
CA GLU A 421 1.91 -40.13 52.92
C GLU A 421 1.67 -41.41 52.11
N TYR A 422 1.67 -41.32 50.78
CA TYR A 422 1.55 -42.48 49.91
C TYR A 422 2.72 -43.45 50.09
N GLU A 423 3.96 -42.97 50.15
CA GLU A 423 5.13 -43.82 50.42
C GLU A 423 5.03 -44.54 51.78
N LYS A 424 4.58 -43.85 52.84
CA LYS A 424 4.33 -44.49 54.15
C LYS A 424 3.25 -45.57 54.09
N LEU A 425 2.19 -45.36 53.31
CA LEU A 425 1.13 -46.35 53.10
C LEU A 425 1.64 -47.57 52.33
N VAL A 426 2.51 -47.37 51.33
CA VAL A 426 3.17 -48.46 50.59
C VAL A 426 4.06 -49.29 51.52
N GLU A 427 4.82 -48.67 52.41
CA GLU A 427 5.62 -49.39 53.42
C GLU A 427 4.74 -50.20 54.38
N GLN A 428 3.61 -49.64 54.84
CA GLN A 428 2.63 -50.36 55.67
C GLN A 428 2.02 -51.55 54.93
N GLN A 429 1.72 -51.40 53.64
CA GLN A 429 1.21 -52.49 52.81
C GLN A 429 2.23 -53.63 52.67
N GLN A 430 3.52 -53.31 52.48
CA GLN A 430 4.58 -54.32 52.43
C GLN A 430 4.78 -55.05 53.77
N LEU A 431 4.59 -54.35 54.90
CA LEU A 431 4.62 -54.96 56.22
C LEU A 431 3.45 -55.94 56.42
N LEU A 432 2.24 -55.54 56.04
CA LEU A 432 1.03 -56.37 56.13
C LEU A 432 1.10 -57.60 55.21
N VAL A 433 1.63 -57.47 54.00
CA VAL A 433 1.88 -58.61 53.10
C VAL A 433 2.87 -59.59 53.74
N SER A 434 3.94 -59.07 54.36
CA SER A 434 4.93 -59.91 55.06
C SER A 434 4.32 -60.64 56.26
N GLN A 435 3.42 -59.99 57.00
CA GLN A 435 2.64 -60.63 58.07
C GLN A 435 1.68 -61.71 57.54
N THR A 436 1.02 -61.45 56.40
CA THR A 436 0.12 -62.40 55.74
C THR A 436 0.87 -63.67 55.32
N ILE A 437 2.05 -63.53 54.71
CA ILE A 437 2.90 -64.68 54.33
C ILE A 437 3.31 -65.51 55.55
N SER A 438 3.61 -64.84 56.68
CA SER A 438 3.94 -65.52 57.95
C SER A 438 2.74 -66.28 58.52
N GLN A 439 1.55 -65.68 58.49
CA GLN A 439 0.31 -66.31 58.94
C GLN A 439 -0.09 -67.49 58.03
N ASP A 440 0.06 -67.38 56.71
CA ASP A 440 -0.19 -68.48 55.76
C ASP A 440 0.74 -69.67 56.01
N LYS A 441 2.00 -69.40 56.41
CA LYS A 441 2.94 -70.44 56.81
C LYS A 441 2.47 -71.17 58.08
N GLN A 442 2.00 -70.43 59.09
CA GLN A 442 1.41 -71.03 60.29
C GLN A 442 0.13 -71.85 59.98
N ILE A 443 -0.73 -71.35 59.09
CA ILE A 443 -1.91 -72.08 58.62
C ILE A 443 -1.51 -73.38 57.91
N THR A 444 -0.45 -73.35 57.10
CA THR A 444 0.07 -74.53 56.40
C THR A 444 0.62 -75.57 57.38
N GLU A 445 1.35 -75.14 58.40
CA GLU A 445 1.84 -76.02 59.49
C GLU A 445 0.68 -76.65 60.27
N LEU A 446 -0.32 -75.86 60.67
CA LEU A 446 -1.52 -76.36 61.34
C LEU A 446 -2.35 -77.30 60.45
N THR A 447 -2.42 -77.03 59.14
CA THR A 447 -3.12 -77.89 58.16
C THR A 447 -2.42 -79.25 58.03
N ASN A 448 -1.08 -79.27 58.03
CA ASN A 448 -0.30 -80.51 58.04
C ASN A 448 -0.48 -81.30 59.36
N GLU A 449 -0.59 -80.59 60.49
CA GLU A 449 -0.86 -81.21 61.80
C GLU A 449 -2.27 -81.82 61.86
N ILE A 450 -3.28 -81.11 61.33
CA ILE A 450 -4.66 -81.61 61.18
C ILE A 450 -4.66 -82.85 60.29
N THR A 451 -3.95 -82.83 59.16
CA THR A 451 -3.89 -83.96 58.23
C THR A 451 -3.25 -85.19 58.88
N SER A 452 -2.17 -85.00 59.64
CA SER A 452 -1.51 -86.07 60.41
C SER A 452 -2.43 -86.66 61.48
N LYS A 453 -3.17 -85.83 62.21
CA LYS A 453 -4.18 -86.28 63.18
C LYS A 453 -5.37 -87.00 62.51
N LYS A 454 -5.77 -86.58 61.30
CA LYS A 454 -6.83 -87.23 60.50
C LYS A 454 -6.42 -88.64 60.04
N ILE A 455 -5.14 -88.84 59.71
CA ILE A 455 -4.58 -90.17 59.42
C ILE A 455 -4.61 -91.06 60.67
N ALA A 456 -4.22 -90.53 61.84
CA ALA A 456 -4.29 -91.25 63.11
C ALA A 456 -5.73 -91.66 63.49
N VAL A 457 -6.72 -90.80 63.23
CA VAL A 457 -8.15 -91.12 63.42
C VAL A 457 -8.60 -92.24 62.48
N LYS A 458 -8.18 -92.22 61.21
CA LYS A 458 -8.49 -93.28 60.23
C LYS A 458 -7.89 -94.64 60.61
N ASP A 459 -6.72 -94.66 61.22
CA ASP A 459 -6.09 -95.90 61.71
C ASP A 459 -6.75 -96.41 63.00
N LEU A 460 -7.27 -95.52 63.86
CA LEU A 460 -8.13 -95.89 64.99
C LEU A 460 -9.48 -96.45 64.52
N GLU A 461 -10.11 -95.85 63.50
CA GLU A 461 -11.35 -96.37 62.89
C GLU A 461 -11.16 -97.79 62.34
N ARG A 462 -10.04 -98.07 61.65
CA ARG A 462 -9.69 -99.43 61.19
C ARG A 462 -9.41 -100.43 62.33
N SER A 463 -8.93 -99.94 63.47
CA SER A 463 -8.76 -100.76 64.69
C SER A 463 -10.12 -101.11 65.33
N VAL A 464 -11.06 -100.17 65.35
CA VAL A 464 -12.44 -100.37 65.82
C VAL A 464 -13.19 -101.36 64.91
N GLU A 465 -13.03 -101.27 63.58
CA GLU A 465 -13.63 -102.20 62.60
C GLU A 465 -13.14 -103.65 62.80
N LYS A 466 -11.85 -103.83 63.18
CA LYS A 466 -11.27 -105.13 63.56
C LYS A 466 -11.81 -105.65 64.90
N GLN A 467 -12.18 -104.77 65.84
CA GLN A 467 -12.82 -105.16 67.10
C GLN A 467 -14.30 -105.51 66.91
N GLU A 468 -15.03 -104.83 66.02
CA GLU A 468 -16.42 -105.16 65.67
C GLU A 468 -16.55 -106.55 65.01
N GLN A 469 -15.57 -107.00 64.24
CA GLN A 469 -15.56 -108.36 63.69
C GLN A 469 -15.29 -109.44 64.77
N LYS A 470 -14.53 -109.13 65.84
CA LYS A 470 -14.40 -110.00 67.02
C LYS A 470 -15.69 -110.06 67.85
N LEU A 471 -16.44 -108.95 67.92
CA LEU A 471 -17.72 -108.87 68.62
C LEU A 471 -18.84 -109.69 67.92
N LYS A 472 -18.85 -109.76 66.59
CA LYS A 472 -19.79 -110.59 65.80
C LYS A 472 -19.66 -112.10 66.07
N THR A 473 -18.49 -112.57 66.53
CA THR A 473 -18.26 -113.97 66.91
C THR A 473 -18.81 -114.28 68.31
N LEU A 474 -18.80 -113.30 69.24
CA LEU A 474 -19.45 -113.37 70.56
C LEU A 474 -21.00 -113.30 70.47
N VAL A 475 -21.55 -112.57 69.49
CA VAL A 475 -23.01 -112.41 69.28
C VAL A 475 -23.70 -113.72 68.85
N LYS A 476 -22.96 -114.73 68.38
CA LYS A 476 -23.50 -116.07 68.11
C LYS A 476 -23.73 -116.88 69.39
N GLU A 477 -23.01 -116.61 70.49
CA GLU A 477 -23.20 -117.24 71.81
C GLU A 477 -24.32 -116.55 72.62
N HIS A 478 -24.60 -115.27 72.35
CA HIS A 478 -25.71 -114.49 72.95
C HIS A 478 -27.11 -114.95 72.50
N LYS A 479 -27.26 -115.68 71.39
CA LYS A 479 -28.56 -116.23 70.95
C LYS A 479 -29.17 -117.24 71.94
N THR A 480 -28.37 -117.83 72.82
CA THR A 480 -28.79 -118.78 73.86
C THR A 480 -29.30 -118.08 75.13
N ILE A 481 -29.00 -116.79 75.31
CA ILE A 481 -29.47 -115.94 76.43
C ILE A 481 -30.74 -115.14 76.08
N LYS A 482 -31.10 -115.10 74.78
CA LYS A 482 -32.33 -114.48 74.21
C LYS A 482 -33.66 -115.03 74.77
N HIS A 483 -33.64 -116.09 75.58
CA HIS A 483 -34.85 -116.65 76.20
C HIS A 483 -35.18 -116.02 77.57
N SER A 484 -34.27 -115.25 78.21
CA SER A 484 -34.46 -114.71 79.57
C SER A 484 -34.75 -113.20 79.66
N LEU A 485 -34.96 -112.48 78.55
CA LEU A 485 -35.15 -111.02 78.57
C LEU A 485 -36.38 -110.54 77.78
N GLU A 486 -37.38 -111.40 77.62
CA GLU A 486 -38.77 -111.00 77.34
C GLU A 486 -39.36 -110.17 78.53
N THR A 487 -38.63 -110.11 79.64
CA THR A 487 -38.91 -109.38 80.88
C THR A 487 -38.59 -107.86 80.81
N ASN A 488 -37.75 -107.38 79.88
CA ASN A 488 -37.38 -105.95 79.78
C ASN A 488 -38.28 -105.11 78.86
N LYS A 489 -39.44 -105.65 78.48
CA LYS A 489 -40.52 -104.99 77.74
C LYS A 489 -41.09 -103.72 78.44
N ASN A 490 -40.67 -103.46 79.68
CA ASN A 490 -41.08 -102.31 80.50
C ASN A 490 -40.16 -101.07 80.41
N GLU A 491 -39.01 -101.13 79.73
CA GLU A 491 -38.14 -99.95 79.48
C GLU A 491 -38.64 -99.05 78.31
N LEU A 492 -39.77 -99.41 77.69
CA LEU A 492 -40.44 -98.68 76.60
C LEU A 492 -40.88 -97.24 76.95
N LYS A 493 -40.85 -96.83 78.23
CA LYS A 493 -41.19 -95.47 78.69
C LYS A 493 -40.06 -94.44 78.52
N GLU A 494 -38.83 -94.86 78.24
CA GLU A 494 -37.68 -93.96 78.09
C GLU A 494 -37.57 -93.31 76.68
N LYS A 495 -38.46 -93.68 75.76
CA LYS A 495 -38.47 -93.21 74.37
C LYS A 495 -39.12 -91.83 74.13
N GLU A 496 -39.71 -91.20 75.15
CA GLU A 496 -40.30 -89.85 75.04
C GLU A 496 -39.24 -88.72 74.96
N THR A 497 -38.01 -88.97 75.40
CA THR A 497 -36.91 -87.98 75.41
C THR A 497 -36.29 -87.73 74.04
N LYS A 498 -36.51 -88.61 73.05
CA LYS A 498 -36.04 -88.47 71.65
C LYS A 498 -36.80 -87.42 70.83
N LEU A 499 -37.87 -86.83 71.36
CA LEU A 499 -38.64 -85.77 70.70
C LEU A 499 -37.92 -84.40 70.71
N LYS A 500 -36.88 -84.20 71.55
CA LYS A 500 -36.13 -82.94 71.66
C LYS A 500 -34.96 -82.77 70.68
N GLU A 501 -34.44 -83.85 70.08
CA GLU A 501 -33.33 -83.79 69.10
C GLU A 501 -33.75 -83.33 67.69
N LEU A 502 -35.06 -83.26 67.42
CA LEU A 502 -35.63 -82.69 66.18
C LEU A 502 -35.28 -81.20 65.97
N ASN A 503 -34.75 -80.51 66.98
CA ASN A 503 -34.36 -79.10 66.93
C ASN A 503 -32.99 -78.85 66.27
N SER A 504 -32.16 -79.89 66.06
CA SER A 504 -30.85 -79.78 65.40
C SER A 504 -30.93 -79.69 63.86
N LYS A 505 -32.09 -80.06 63.28
CA LYS A 505 -32.43 -79.89 61.85
C LYS A 505 -32.54 -78.42 61.41
N LYS A 506 -32.51 -77.48 62.36
CA LYS A 506 -32.45 -76.03 62.11
C LYS A 506 -31.10 -75.59 61.51
N ASN A 507 -29.99 -76.30 61.76
CA ASN A 507 -28.66 -75.91 61.27
C ASN A 507 -28.41 -76.25 59.79
N GLU A 508 -29.23 -77.12 59.20
CA GLU A 508 -29.17 -77.50 57.77
C GLU A 508 -29.72 -76.38 56.84
N LEU A 509 -30.51 -75.44 57.39
CA LEU A 509 -31.02 -74.27 56.65
C LEU A 509 -30.02 -73.11 56.55
N GLU A 510 -29.03 -73.04 57.45
CA GLU A 510 -27.98 -72.00 57.44
C GLU A 510 -26.95 -72.23 56.31
N GLU A 511 -26.80 -73.48 55.83
CA GLU A 511 -25.87 -73.88 54.78
C GLU A 511 -26.38 -73.53 53.36
N ASN A 512 -27.70 -73.52 53.15
CA ASN A 512 -28.31 -73.10 51.87
C ASN A 512 -28.23 -71.58 51.62
N LYS A 513 -28.10 -70.77 52.68
CA LYS A 513 -27.90 -69.31 52.61
C LYS A 513 -26.52 -68.93 52.05
N ASN A 514 -25.48 -69.73 52.33
CA ASN A 514 -24.11 -69.44 51.90
C ASN A 514 -23.82 -69.74 50.42
N LYS A 515 -24.63 -70.57 49.76
CA LYS A 515 -24.51 -70.87 48.33
C LYS A 515 -25.06 -69.75 47.43
N ALA A 516 -26.17 -69.13 47.82
CA ALA A 516 -26.80 -68.01 47.11
C ALA A 516 -26.01 -66.68 47.21
N VAL A 517 -25.14 -66.52 48.21
CA VAL A 517 -24.27 -65.33 48.37
C VAL A 517 -23.06 -65.37 47.43
N ARG A 518 -22.58 -66.56 47.03
CA ARG A 518 -21.45 -66.70 46.08
C ARG A 518 -21.85 -66.47 44.62
N GLU A 519 -23.04 -66.87 44.20
CA GLU A 519 -23.57 -66.59 42.83
C GLU A 519 -23.89 -65.10 42.60
N LYS A 520 -24.19 -64.35 43.67
CA LYS A 520 -24.43 -62.89 43.61
C LYS A 520 -23.13 -62.06 43.43
N GLN A 521 -21.99 -62.55 43.92
CA GLN A 521 -20.70 -61.85 43.85
C GLN A 521 -20.07 -61.94 42.44
N GLU A 522 -20.20 -63.08 41.75
CA GLU A 522 -19.66 -63.27 40.38
C GLU A 522 -20.44 -62.48 39.31
N LEU A 523 -21.75 -62.26 39.49
CA LEU A 523 -22.55 -61.42 38.58
C LEU A 523 -22.25 -59.92 38.75
N TYR A 524 -21.93 -59.47 39.97
CA TYR A 524 -21.58 -58.07 40.26
C TYR A 524 -20.20 -57.68 39.69
N GLU A 525 -19.22 -58.58 39.71
CA GLU A 525 -17.90 -58.34 39.09
C GLU A 525 -17.95 -58.32 37.55
N LYS A 526 -18.89 -59.05 36.94
CA LYS A 526 -19.15 -59.03 35.49
C LYS A 526 -19.86 -57.74 35.04
N GLU A 527 -20.77 -57.22 35.86
CA GLU A 527 -21.46 -55.93 35.66
C GLU A 527 -20.50 -54.74 35.78
N GLN A 528 -19.54 -54.76 36.73
CA GLN A 528 -18.52 -53.71 36.87
C GLN A 528 -17.53 -53.65 35.70
N ARG A 529 -17.14 -54.79 35.11
CA ARG A 529 -16.27 -54.82 33.92
C ARG A 529 -16.99 -54.32 32.66
N LEU A 530 -18.26 -54.68 32.47
CA LEU A 530 -19.08 -54.16 31.36
C LEU A 530 -19.38 -52.67 31.51
N ASN A 531 -19.59 -52.14 32.73
CA ASN A 531 -19.75 -50.70 32.95
C ASN A 531 -18.45 -49.91 32.69
N THR A 532 -17.28 -50.50 32.93
CA THR A 532 -15.99 -49.86 32.62
C THR A 532 -15.74 -49.81 31.10
N GLU A 533 -16.08 -50.88 30.36
CA GLU A 533 -16.03 -50.89 28.89
C GLU A 533 -17.08 -49.93 28.25
N ILE A 534 -18.30 -49.84 28.80
CA ILE A 534 -19.34 -48.90 28.35
C ILE A 534 -18.93 -47.44 28.60
N SER A 535 -18.22 -47.16 29.71
CA SER A 535 -17.67 -45.83 30.02
C SER A 535 -16.53 -45.44 29.08
N GLU A 536 -15.64 -46.38 28.72
CA GLU A 536 -14.58 -46.14 27.73
C GLU A 536 -15.11 -45.98 26.29
N ILE A 537 -16.16 -46.73 25.92
CA ILE A 537 -16.85 -46.55 24.64
C ILE A 537 -17.61 -45.21 24.62
N SER A 538 -18.23 -44.81 25.73
CA SER A 538 -18.88 -43.49 25.86
C SER A 538 -17.90 -42.33 25.80
N LYS A 539 -16.68 -42.51 26.35
CA LYS A 539 -15.58 -41.54 26.23
C LYS A 539 -15.07 -41.44 24.79
N LYS A 540 -14.89 -42.57 24.09
CA LYS A 540 -14.53 -42.59 22.65
C LYS A 540 -15.63 -42.01 21.74
N ILE A 541 -16.92 -42.19 22.08
CA ILE A 541 -18.06 -41.58 21.38
C ILE A 541 -18.13 -40.07 21.67
N SER A 542 -17.85 -39.64 22.90
CA SER A 542 -17.77 -38.22 23.28
C SER A 542 -16.59 -37.49 22.61
N ASP A 543 -15.44 -38.15 22.51
CA ASP A 543 -14.25 -37.60 21.85
C ASP A 543 -14.50 -37.45 20.33
N LYS A 544 -15.11 -38.45 19.67
CA LYS A 544 -15.58 -38.32 18.26
C LYS A 544 -16.71 -37.30 18.08
N LYS A 545 -17.60 -37.12 19.06
CA LYS A 545 -18.66 -36.09 19.05
C LYS A 545 -18.06 -34.68 19.17
N SER A 546 -16.98 -34.52 19.94
CA SER A 546 -16.24 -33.26 20.03
C SER A 546 -15.49 -32.94 18.72
N GLU A 547 -15.00 -33.96 18.01
CA GLU A 547 -14.35 -33.83 16.69
C GLU A 547 -15.36 -33.46 15.58
N ILE A 548 -16.58 -34.03 15.61
CA ILE A 548 -17.68 -33.66 14.71
C ILE A 548 -18.21 -32.24 15.00
N VAL A 549 -18.28 -31.82 16.27
CA VAL A 549 -18.65 -30.44 16.63
C VAL A 549 -17.56 -29.44 16.23
N LYS A 550 -16.28 -29.82 16.30
CA LYS A 550 -15.15 -29.00 15.83
C LYS A 550 -15.17 -28.83 14.30
N ASN A 551 -15.42 -29.90 13.56
CA ASN A 551 -15.57 -29.86 12.10
C ASN A 551 -16.82 -29.09 11.65
N ASN A 552 -17.93 -29.13 12.40
CA ASN A 552 -19.12 -28.31 12.14
C ASN A 552 -18.87 -26.81 12.45
N SER A 553 -18.03 -26.49 13.45
CA SER A 553 -17.64 -25.11 13.75
C SER A 553 -16.69 -24.50 12.70
N GLU A 554 -15.87 -25.32 12.04
CA GLU A 554 -15.05 -24.90 10.90
C GLU A 554 -15.88 -24.73 9.61
N LEU A 555 -16.92 -25.55 9.41
CA LEU A 555 -17.88 -25.41 8.31
C LEU A 555 -18.76 -24.15 8.46
N VAL A 556 -19.16 -23.79 9.69
CA VAL A 556 -19.86 -22.52 9.98
C VAL A 556 -18.94 -21.31 9.83
N LYS A 557 -17.64 -21.43 10.15
CA LYS A 557 -16.64 -20.37 9.88
C LYS A 557 -16.38 -20.20 8.39
N LEU A 558 -16.28 -21.29 7.63
CA LEU A 558 -16.17 -21.24 6.17
C LEU A 558 -17.44 -20.68 5.52
N LYS A 559 -18.63 -21.00 6.05
CA LYS A 559 -19.90 -20.41 5.61
C LYS A 559 -19.99 -18.91 5.91
N ASN A 560 -19.59 -18.45 7.10
CA ASN A 560 -19.54 -17.01 7.43
C ASN A 560 -18.46 -16.26 6.64
N VAL A 561 -17.37 -16.92 6.24
CA VAL A 561 -16.36 -16.35 5.33
C VAL A 561 -16.89 -16.27 3.90
N ILE A 562 -17.66 -17.27 3.43
CA ILE A 562 -18.33 -17.25 2.12
C ILE A 562 -19.44 -16.19 2.09
N ASP A 563 -20.30 -16.11 3.10
CA ASP A 563 -21.36 -15.10 3.22
C ASP A 563 -20.76 -13.67 3.36
N GLY A 564 -19.63 -13.53 4.06
CA GLY A 564 -18.86 -12.27 4.14
C GLY A 564 -18.11 -11.91 2.83
N LEU A 565 -17.73 -12.90 2.03
CA LEU A 565 -17.20 -12.69 0.68
C LEU A 565 -18.31 -12.31 -0.31
N ASP A 566 -19.51 -12.89 -0.21
CA ASP A 566 -20.69 -12.53 -1.02
C ASP A 566 -21.23 -11.13 -0.67
N GLN A 567 -21.16 -10.73 0.61
CA GLN A 567 -21.44 -9.35 1.01
C GLN A 567 -20.39 -8.36 0.45
N LYS A 568 -19.10 -8.70 0.50
CA LYS A 568 -18.04 -7.87 -0.12
C LYS A 568 -18.10 -7.83 -1.65
N ILE A 569 -18.57 -8.88 -2.30
CA ILE A 569 -18.84 -8.92 -3.74
C ILE A 569 -20.05 -8.03 -4.10
N SER A 570 -21.07 -8.00 -3.24
CA SER A 570 -22.24 -7.11 -3.40
C SER A 570 -21.89 -5.63 -3.14
N GLU A 571 -21.06 -5.35 -2.14
CA GLU A 571 -20.50 -4.00 -1.89
C GLU A 571 -19.56 -3.57 -3.01
N SER A 572 -18.75 -4.49 -3.57
CA SER A 572 -17.89 -4.21 -4.74
C SER A 572 -18.71 -3.95 -6.02
N LYS A 573 -19.89 -4.57 -6.18
CA LYS A 573 -20.83 -4.25 -7.27
C LYS A 573 -21.44 -2.86 -7.09
N HIS A 574 -21.82 -2.45 -5.88
CA HIS A 574 -22.31 -1.11 -5.59
C HIS A 574 -21.24 -0.03 -5.81
N ILE A 575 -19.99 -0.28 -5.39
CA ILE A 575 -18.86 0.63 -5.66
C ILE A 575 -18.57 0.72 -7.17
N ASN A 576 -18.72 -0.38 -7.92
CA ASN A 576 -18.56 -0.36 -9.38
C ASN A 576 -19.67 0.41 -10.10
N ASP A 577 -20.91 0.38 -9.60
CA ASP A 577 -22.02 1.18 -10.13
C ASP A 577 -21.90 2.67 -9.76
N GLU A 578 -21.40 3.00 -8.57
CA GLU A 578 -21.01 4.38 -8.22
C GLU A 578 -19.83 4.89 -9.05
N LEU A 579 -18.83 4.05 -9.33
CA LEU A 579 -17.74 4.37 -10.25
C LEU A 579 -18.23 4.58 -11.69
N LYS A 580 -19.22 3.81 -12.17
CA LYS A 580 -19.88 4.06 -13.46
C LYS A 580 -20.65 5.39 -13.47
N LYS A 581 -21.32 5.76 -12.38
CA LYS A 581 -22.04 7.04 -12.25
C LYS A 581 -21.07 8.22 -12.18
N ALA A 582 -19.97 8.09 -11.42
CA ALA A 582 -18.89 9.07 -11.33
C ALA A 582 -18.13 9.21 -12.66
N ASN A 583 -17.94 8.12 -13.42
CA ASN A 583 -17.36 8.19 -14.78
C ASN A 583 -18.30 8.85 -15.79
N ARG A 584 -19.62 8.67 -15.70
CA ARG A 584 -20.59 9.42 -16.53
C ARG A 584 -20.56 10.91 -16.20
N GLN A 585 -20.50 11.28 -14.92
CA GLN A 585 -20.38 12.68 -14.49
C GLN A 585 -19.04 13.31 -14.90
N LYS A 586 -17.94 12.56 -14.84
CA LYS A 586 -16.63 13.02 -15.37
C LYS A 586 -16.66 13.20 -16.89
N LYS A 587 -17.38 12.35 -17.62
CA LYS A 587 -17.54 12.48 -19.08
C LYS A 587 -18.37 13.71 -19.47
N GLU A 588 -19.47 13.98 -18.76
CA GLU A 588 -20.25 15.22 -18.93
C GLU A 588 -19.45 16.49 -18.58
N LEU A 589 -18.59 16.44 -17.55
CA LEU A 589 -17.70 17.55 -17.19
C LEU A 589 -16.61 17.78 -18.25
N ILE A 590 -16.08 16.70 -18.85
CA ILE A 590 -15.12 16.77 -19.96
C ILE A 590 -15.79 17.37 -21.21
N ASP A 591 -17.02 16.95 -21.54
CA ASP A 591 -17.75 17.50 -22.69
C ASP A 591 -18.09 18.99 -22.49
N LYS A 592 -18.46 19.40 -21.26
CA LYS A 592 -18.65 20.82 -20.90
C LYS A 592 -17.34 21.62 -20.99
N LYS A 593 -16.23 21.09 -20.49
CA LYS A 593 -14.92 21.74 -20.56
C LYS A 593 -14.36 21.79 -21.99
N SER A 594 -14.66 20.79 -22.80
CA SER A 594 -14.30 20.78 -24.23
C SER A 594 -15.08 21.85 -25.00
N LYS A 595 -16.36 22.07 -24.65
CA LYS A 595 -17.16 23.17 -25.20
C LYS A 595 -16.65 24.56 -24.77
N GLU A 596 -16.33 24.75 -23.48
CA GLU A 596 -15.72 26.00 -22.97
C GLU A 596 -14.35 26.27 -23.64
N THR A 597 -13.57 25.22 -23.89
CA THR A 597 -12.27 25.35 -24.59
C THR A 597 -12.48 25.76 -26.05
N LYS A 598 -13.50 25.22 -26.72
CA LYS A 598 -13.84 25.58 -28.10
C LYS A 598 -14.36 27.02 -28.20
N GLU A 599 -15.21 27.45 -27.27
CA GLU A 599 -15.68 28.85 -27.16
C GLU A 599 -14.50 29.81 -26.91
N THR A 600 -13.53 29.41 -26.07
CA THR A 600 -12.32 30.21 -25.82
C THR A 600 -11.42 30.28 -27.07
N ILE A 601 -11.30 29.20 -27.85
CA ILE A 601 -10.55 29.19 -29.12
C ILE A 601 -11.23 30.10 -30.15
N ASP A 602 -12.55 30.03 -30.28
CA ASP A 602 -13.32 30.89 -31.19
C ASP A 602 -13.20 32.38 -30.80
N GLU A 603 -13.14 32.69 -29.50
CA GLU A 603 -12.84 34.06 -29.02
C GLU A 603 -11.41 34.49 -29.36
N ILE A 604 -10.41 33.62 -29.19
CA ILE A 604 -9.01 33.92 -29.55
C ILE A 604 -8.88 34.17 -31.06
N GLU A 605 -9.56 33.40 -31.90
CA GLU A 605 -9.57 33.61 -33.35
C GLU A 605 -10.26 34.94 -33.73
N SER A 606 -11.37 35.28 -33.08
CA SER A 606 -12.06 36.58 -33.24
C SER A 606 -11.17 37.76 -32.84
N TRP A 607 -10.44 37.65 -31.72
CA TRP A 607 -9.46 38.66 -31.32
C TRP A 607 -8.25 38.71 -32.26
N GLY A 608 -7.81 37.58 -32.80
CA GLY A 608 -6.78 37.51 -33.84
C GLY A 608 -7.18 38.24 -35.12
N MET A 609 -8.43 38.08 -35.58
CA MET A 609 -8.96 38.83 -36.72
C MET A 609 -9.03 40.33 -36.44
N LYS A 610 -9.51 40.73 -35.24
CA LYS A 610 -9.51 42.14 -34.83
C LYS A 610 -8.10 42.74 -34.75
N LEU A 611 -7.12 41.98 -34.27
CA LEU A 611 -5.73 42.40 -34.20
C LEU A 611 -5.12 42.59 -35.59
N ASN A 612 -5.40 41.69 -36.53
CA ASN A 612 -4.96 41.82 -37.93
C ASN A 612 -5.60 43.06 -38.58
N GLN A 613 -6.88 43.30 -38.33
CA GLN A 613 -7.58 44.48 -38.86
C GLN A 613 -7.06 45.78 -38.25
N LEU A 614 -6.75 45.80 -36.95
CA LEU A 614 -6.06 46.92 -36.29
C LEU A 614 -4.65 47.14 -36.82
N THR A 615 -3.92 46.06 -37.14
CA THR A 615 -2.56 46.13 -37.69
C THR A 615 -2.57 46.74 -39.10
N GLU A 616 -3.52 46.36 -39.95
CA GLU A 616 -3.64 46.93 -41.29
C GLU A 616 -4.18 48.37 -41.25
N ASN A 617 -5.07 48.69 -40.30
CA ASN A 617 -5.49 50.07 -40.01
C ASN A 617 -4.33 50.93 -39.48
N LEU A 618 -3.43 50.38 -38.67
CA LEU A 618 -2.25 51.08 -38.18
C LEU A 618 -1.27 51.35 -39.33
N LYS A 619 -1.09 50.40 -40.24
CA LYS A 619 -0.22 50.53 -41.42
C LYS A 619 -0.73 51.60 -42.38
N THR A 620 -2.02 51.59 -42.69
CA THR A 620 -2.67 52.65 -43.50
C THR A 620 -2.64 54.01 -42.81
N THR A 621 -2.87 54.07 -41.49
CA THR A 621 -2.77 55.33 -40.73
C THR A 621 -1.34 55.87 -40.69
N LYS A 622 -0.34 54.99 -40.62
CA LYS A 622 1.08 55.37 -40.65
C LYS A 622 1.52 55.88 -42.03
N GLN A 623 1.01 55.29 -43.12
CA GLN A 623 1.22 55.81 -44.48
C GLN A 623 0.58 57.19 -44.65
N LYS A 624 -0.69 57.35 -44.23
CA LYS A 624 -1.37 58.66 -44.25
C LYS A 624 -0.66 59.72 -43.41
N ALA A 625 -0.09 59.37 -42.27
CA ALA A 625 0.69 60.31 -41.46
C ALA A 625 2.01 60.73 -42.14
N GLN A 626 2.66 59.83 -42.88
CA GLN A 626 3.87 60.15 -43.66
C GLN A 626 3.55 61.04 -44.88
N GLU A 627 2.43 60.80 -45.55
CA GLU A 627 1.92 61.64 -46.63
C GLU A 627 1.58 63.04 -46.11
N LEU A 628 0.88 63.14 -44.97
CA LEU A 628 0.52 64.43 -44.37
C LEU A 628 1.75 65.27 -43.98
N GLU A 629 2.81 64.63 -43.45
CA GLU A 629 4.05 65.33 -43.10
C GLU A 629 4.79 65.82 -44.35
N THR A 630 4.71 65.07 -45.46
CA THR A 630 5.27 65.47 -46.76
C THR A 630 4.52 66.69 -47.33
N VAL A 631 3.18 66.66 -47.28
CA VAL A 631 2.32 67.79 -47.69
C VAL A 631 2.59 69.03 -46.83
N LYS A 632 2.74 68.86 -45.51
CA LYS A 632 3.06 69.94 -44.57
C LYS A 632 4.42 70.58 -44.86
N MET A 633 5.45 69.78 -45.19
CA MET A 633 6.77 70.27 -45.58
C MET A 633 6.72 71.06 -46.90
N ARG A 634 5.94 70.60 -47.89
CA ARG A 634 5.73 71.33 -49.16
C ARG A 634 5.01 72.67 -48.94
N LEU A 635 3.94 72.68 -48.14
CA LEU A 635 3.21 73.90 -47.77
C LEU A 635 4.09 74.92 -47.03
N LYS A 636 4.92 74.45 -46.10
CA LYS A 636 5.86 75.31 -45.36
C LYS A 636 6.90 75.97 -46.27
N ASN A 637 7.45 75.21 -47.23
CA ASN A 637 8.40 75.74 -48.21
C ASN A 637 7.75 76.74 -49.16
N SER A 638 6.51 76.48 -49.60
CA SER A 638 5.74 77.42 -50.42
C SER A 638 5.41 78.71 -49.67
N SER A 639 4.93 78.62 -48.42
CA SER A 639 4.68 79.79 -47.57
C SER A 639 5.92 80.66 -47.37
N LYS A 640 7.10 80.04 -47.19
CA LYS A 640 8.38 80.76 -47.11
C LYS A 640 8.69 81.50 -48.42
N LYS A 641 8.48 80.86 -49.57
CA LYS A 641 8.73 81.46 -50.89
C LYS A 641 7.76 82.58 -51.23
N THR A 642 6.48 82.42 -50.88
CA THR A 642 5.46 83.47 -51.04
C THR A 642 5.72 84.67 -50.16
N THR A 643 6.13 84.46 -48.90
CA THR A 643 6.52 85.55 -47.98
C THR A 643 7.69 86.36 -48.54
N GLU A 644 8.68 85.71 -49.13
CA GLU A 644 9.84 86.38 -49.74
C GLU A 644 9.45 87.18 -50.99
N LEU A 645 8.59 86.63 -51.86
CA LEU A 645 8.07 87.35 -53.02
C LEU A 645 7.20 88.55 -52.60
N LEU A 646 6.40 88.43 -51.54
CA LEU A 646 5.62 89.55 -50.98
C LEU A 646 6.52 90.68 -50.44
N ARG A 647 7.66 90.33 -49.82
CA ARG A 647 8.67 91.30 -49.39
C ARG A 647 9.21 92.09 -50.57
N LEU A 648 9.61 91.41 -51.66
CA LEU A 648 10.11 92.04 -52.88
C LEU A 648 9.06 92.93 -53.57
N ILE A 649 7.79 92.50 -53.59
CA ILE A 649 6.68 93.32 -54.09
C ILE A 649 6.55 94.60 -53.26
N LYS A 650 6.58 94.50 -51.93
CA LYS A 650 6.47 95.66 -51.04
C LYS A 650 7.62 96.65 -51.25
N GLU A 651 8.84 96.15 -51.44
CA GLU A 651 10.02 96.98 -51.70
C GLU A 651 9.92 97.74 -53.03
N ASN A 652 9.56 97.07 -54.12
CA ASN A 652 9.43 97.72 -55.43
C ASN A 652 8.22 98.66 -55.50
N LEU A 653 7.11 98.35 -54.81
CA LEU A 653 5.97 99.26 -54.71
C LEU A 653 6.34 100.55 -53.96
N SER A 654 7.15 100.46 -52.89
CA SER A 654 7.68 101.64 -52.19
C SER A 654 8.54 102.51 -53.10
N LYS A 655 9.43 101.91 -53.90
CA LYS A 655 10.27 102.65 -54.86
C LYS A 655 9.45 103.38 -55.93
N VAL A 656 8.41 102.73 -56.47
CA VAL A 656 7.47 103.39 -57.41
C VAL A 656 6.77 104.56 -56.72
N LYS A 657 6.31 104.38 -55.48
CA LYS A 657 5.65 105.42 -54.69
C LYS A 657 6.57 106.61 -54.40
N GLU A 658 7.86 106.38 -54.19
CA GLU A 658 8.86 107.42 -53.96
C GLU A 658 9.18 108.22 -55.24
N LEU A 659 9.20 107.57 -56.41
CA LEU A 659 9.48 108.23 -57.70
C LEU A 659 8.25 108.95 -58.29
N TRP A 660 7.04 108.60 -57.86
CA TRP A 660 5.79 109.17 -58.40
C TRP A 660 5.65 110.70 -58.21
N PRO A 661 5.98 111.27 -57.03
CA PRO A 661 5.99 112.72 -56.86
C PRO A 661 7.01 113.40 -57.77
N GLU A 662 8.21 112.81 -57.93
CA GLU A 662 9.27 113.36 -58.79
C GLU A 662 8.82 113.41 -60.26
N MET A 663 8.20 112.34 -60.75
CA MET A 663 7.59 112.28 -62.09
C MET A 663 6.52 113.36 -62.27
N THR A 664 5.65 113.53 -61.27
CA THR A 664 4.56 114.52 -61.31
C THR A 664 5.11 115.95 -61.38
N THR A 665 6.11 116.27 -60.56
CA THR A 665 6.76 117.59 -60.56
C THR A 665 7.44 117.87 -61.90
N LYS A 666 8.28 116.94 -62.38
CA LYS A 666 9.01 117.12 -63.66
C LYS A 666 8.07 117.24 -64.86
N ASN A 667 6.96 116.50 -64.87
CA ASN A 667 5.96 116.57 -65.94
C ASN A 667 5.17 117.89 -65.90
N ASN A 668 4.89 118.43 -64.72
CA ASN A 668 4.29 119.76 -64.58
C ASN A 668 5.24 120.86 -65.07
N GLU A 669 6.53 120.78 -64.71
CA GLU A 669 7.56 121.71 -65.20
C GLU A 669 7.70 121.64 -66.74
N LEU A 670 7.70 120.43 -67.32
CA LEU A 670 7.69 120.23 -68.77
C LEU A 670 6.44 120.86 -69.42
N LYS A 671 5.27 120.67 -68.81
CA LYS A 671 4.00 121.25 -69.30
C LYS A 671 4.05 122.78 -69.29
N GLU A 672 4.61 123.40 -68.25
CA GLU A 672 4.79 124.85 -68.19
C GLU A 672 5.71 125.36 -69.30
N LEU A 673 6.83 124.68 -69.56
CA LEU A 673 7.75 125.01 -70.64
C LEU A 673 7.07 124.90 -72.02
N ILE A 674 6.31 123.83 -72.25
CA ILE A 674 5.54 123.64 -73.50
C ILE A 674 4.47 124.72 -73.65
N GLN A 675 3.76 125.09 -72.57
CA GLN A 675 2.77 126.17 -72.60
C GLN A 675 3.40 127.53 -72.94
N GLN A 676 4.57 127.81 -72.36
CA GLN A 676 5.34 129.01 -72.70
C GLN A 676 5.76 129.00 -74.17
N PHE A 677 6.27 127.87 -74.66
CA PHE A 677 6.63 127.70 -76.07
C PHE A 677 5.41 127.94 -76.99
N ILE A 678 4.27 127.29 -76.73
CA ILE A 678 3.02 127.46 -77.49
C ILE A 678 2.55 128.92 -77.49
N LYS A 679 2.65 129.61 -76.35
CA LYS A 679 2.26 131.02 -76.23
C LYS A 679 3.10 131.89 -77.16
N ILE A 680 4.42 131.73 -77.13
CA ILE A 680 5.34 132.47 -78.00
C ILE A 680 5.08 132.11 -79.48
N THR A 681 4.76 130.85 -79.80
CA THR A 681 4.39 130.45 -81.17
C THR A 681 3.10 131.11 -81.63
N LYS A 682 2.07 131.20 -80.78
CA LYS A 682 0.82 131.91 -81.09
C LYS A 682 1.05 133.41 -81.32
N ASP A 683 1.88 134.04 -80.49
CA ASP A 683 2.23 135.45 -80.61
C ASP A 683 3.01 135.72 -81.91
N TRP A 684 3.90 134.80 -82.32
CA TRP A 684 4.65 134.87 -83.58
C TRP A 684 3.77 134.74 -84.83
N VAL A 685 2.73 133.91 -84.79
CA VAL A 685 1.79 133.68 -85.92
C VAL A 685 0.73 134.80 -86.04
N ASN A 686 0.73 135.78 -85.12
CA ASN A 686 -0.17 136.93 -85.16
C ASN A 686 0.14 137.86 -86.38
N PRO A 687 -0.84 138.12 -87.28
CA PRO A 687 -0.62 138.92 -88.50
C PRO A 687 -0.20 140.38 -88.27
N LYS A 688 -0.37 140.93 -87.05
CA LYS A 688 -0.06 142.34 -86.74
C LYS A 688 1.42 142.62 -86.49
N GLU A 689 2.27 141.61 -86.32
CA GLU A 689 3.69 141.76 -85.98
C GLU A 689 4.64 141.29 -87.11
N LEU A 690 4.49 141.86 -88.32
CA LEU A 690 5.19 141.41 -89.53
C LEU A 690 6.62 141.92 -89.72
N SER A 691 7.13 142.88 -88.93
CA SER A 691 8.43 143.54 -89.17
C SER A 691 9.56 143.30 -88.15
N VAL A 692 9.40 142.47 -87.10
CA VAL A 692 10.44 142.26 -86.04
C VAL A 692 10.77 140.77 -85.81
N ARG A 693 10.77 139.97 -86.88
CA ARG A 693 10.38 138.55 -86.77
C ARG A 693 11.42 137.53 -86.30
N TYR A 694 12.72 137.82 -86.25
CA TYR A 694 13.71 136.80 -85.84
C TYR A 694 14.09 136.89 -84.35
N GLU A 695 14.72 137.98 -83.92
CA GLU A 695 15.38 138.01 -82.59
C GLU A 695 14.41 138.05 -81.40
N LYS A 696 13.24 138.67 -81.56
CA LYS A 696 12.20 138.77 -80.51
C LYS A 696 11.53 137.43 -80.19
N TYR A 697 11.46 136.50 -81.16
CA TYR A 697 10.64 135.28 -81.05
C TYR A 697 11.44 133.99 -81.23
N ILE A 698 12.32 133.91 -82.23
CA ILE A 698 13.08 132.69 -82.53
C ILE A 698 14.10 132.40 -81.42
N LYS A 699 14.80 133.42 -80.90
CA LYS A 699 15.81 133.22 -79.84
C LYS A 699 15.20 132.66 -78.53
N PRO A 700 14.12 133.24 -77.96
CA PRO A 700 13.42 132.61 -76.84
C PRO A 700 12.83 131.23 -77.14
N MET A 701 12.32 131.00 -78.36
CA MET A 701 11.83 129.68 -78.77
C MET A 701 12.95 128.64 -78.78
N THR A 702 14.12 128.93 -79.34
CA THR A 702 15.26 128.00 -79.38
C THR A 702 15.76 127.68 -77.97
N GLU A 703 15.84 128.68 -77.08
CA GLU A 703 16.21 128.45 -75.67
C GLU A 703 15.15 127.63 -74.92
N LEU A 704 13.85 127.88 -75.15
CA LEU A 704 12.77 127.07 -74.57
C LEU A 704 12.73 125.66 -75.16
N GLN A 705 13.05 125.48 -76.44
CA GLN A 705 13.16 124.17 -77.08
C GLN A 705 14.25 123.33 -76.41
N GLN A 706 15.45 123.89 -76.22
CA GLN A 706 16.55 123.20 -75.53
C GLN A 706 16.18 122.85 -74.08
N LYS A 707 15.53 123.77 -73.35
CA LYS A 707 15.05 123.50 -71.98
C LYS A 707 13.94 122.44 -71.96
N THR A 708 13.02 122.46 -72.93
CA THR A 708 11.94 121.47 -73.07
C THR A 708 12.52 120.09 -73.38
N GLU A 709 13.52 120.00 -74.26
CA GLU A 709 14.17 118.74 -74.63
C GLU A 709 14.99 118.15 -73.47
N ALA A 710 15.77 118.98 -72.76
CA ALA A 710 16.46 118.55 -71.55
C ALA A 710 15.48 118.05 -70.49
N LYS A 711 14.36 118.76 -70.29
CA LYS A 711 13.35 118.37 -69.31
C LYS A 711 12.57 117.13 -69.70
N TYR A 712 12.31 116.95 -70.99
CA TYR A 712 11.73 115.74 -71.54
C TYR A 712 12.61 114.51 -71.28
N LEU A 713 13.94 114.63 -71.44
CA LEU A 713 14.88 113.55 -71.10
C LEU A 713 14.86 113.20 -69.61
N GLU A 714 14.74 114.19 -68.71
CA GLU A 714 14.58 113.93 -67.27
C GLU A 714 13.28 113.19 -66.94
N VAL A 715 12.17 113.57 -67.58
CA VAL A 715 10.88 112.86 -67.45
C VAL A 715 11.00 111.43 -67.98
N LEU A 716 11.69 111.25 -69.11
CA LEU A 716 11.91 109.94 -69.73
C LEU A 716 12.76 109.02 -68.84
N ASP A 717 13.81 109.55 -68.21
CA ASP A 717 14.67 108.81 -67.27
C ASP A 717 13.87 108.31 -66.06
N VAL A 718 13.10 109.18 -65.41
CA VAL A 718 12.25 108.80 -64.26
C VAL A 718 11.17 107.80 -64.70
N ASN A 719 10.55 108.00 -65.86
CA ASN A 719 9.55 107.08 -66.39
C ASN A 719 10.15 105.70 -66.69
N SER A 720 11.37 105.63 -67.23
CA SER A 720 12.05 104.36 -67.52
C SER A 720 12.34 103.54 -66.25
N LYS A 721 12.68 104.21 -65.15
CA LYS A 721 12.89 103.58 -63.82
C LYS A 721 11.59 103.05 -63.24
N ILE A 722 10.50 103.82 -63.37
CA ILE A 722 9.16 103.38 -62.96
C ILE A 722 8.72 102.15 -63.79
N ASP A 723 8.89 102.19 -65.11
CA ASP A 723 8.56 101.08 -66.00
C ASP A 723 9.35 99.80 -65.68
N GLN A 724 10.63 99.93 -65.30
CA GLN A 724 11.44 98.79 -64.85
C GLN A 724 10.85 98.16 -63.59
N TYR A 725 10.53 98.94 -62.55
CA TYR A 725 9.94 98.41 -61.32
C TYR A 725 8.55 97.81 -61.55
N VAL A 726 7.75 98.37 -62.46
CA VAL A 726 6.45 97.80 -62.85
C VAL A 726 6.62 96.44 -63.54
N LYS A 727 7.63 96.26 -64.39
CA LYS A 727 7.94 94.95 -65.01
C LYS A 727 8.37 93.93 -63.96
N GLU A 728 9.21 94.32 -63.01
CA GLU A 728 9.63 93.46 -61.90
C GLU A 728 8.44 93.05 -61.02
N LEU A 729 7.54 93.99 -60.68
CA LEU A 729 6.31 93.71 -59.94
C LEU A 729 5.42 92.69 -60.66
N LYS A 730 5.21 92.83 -61.98
CA LYS A 730 4.45 91.86 -62.77
C LYS A 730 5.09 90.46 -62.74
N SER A 731 6.42 90.39 -62.82
CA SER A 731 7.16 89.13 -62.72
C SER A 731 6.98 88.46 -61.35
N TYR A 732 7.10 89.22 -60.26
CA TYR A 732 6.92 88.68 -58.91
C TYR A 732 5.48 88.23 -58.63
N ILE A 733 4.47 88.99 -59.09
CA ILE A 733 3.06 88.60 -58.98
C ILE A 733 2.79 87.30 -59.77
N HIS A 734 3.33 87.18 -60.99
CA HIS A 734 3.22 85.94 -61.77
C HIS A 734 3.86 84.74 -61.05
N ASN A 735 5.02 84.94 -60.45
CA ASN A 735 5.71 83.90 -59.69
C ASN A 735 4.99 83.49 -58.40
N ILE A 736 4.27 84.41 -57.74
CA ILE A 736 3.39 84.06 -56.61
C ILE A 736 2.26 83.15 -57.10
N ASN A 737 1.55 83.55 -58.15
CA ASN A 737 0.44 82.77 -58.69
C ASN A 737 0.90 81.36 -59.10
N LYS A 738 2.04 81.27 -59.81
CA LYS A 738 2.64 79.99 -60.19
C LYS A 738 3.01 79.13 -58.98
N THR A 739 3.62 79.72 -57.94
CA THR A 739 4.02 79.00 -56.72
C THR A 739 2.82 78.48 -55.93
N VAL A 740 1.70 79.21 -55.94
CA VAL A 740 0.43 78.79 -55.32
C VAL A 740 -0.22 77.67 -56.14
N ASP A 741 -0.30 77.84 -57.46
CA ASP A 741 -0.90 76.85 -58.37
C ASP A 741 -0.14 75.51 -58.38
N ASP A 742 1.19 75.53 -58.37
CA ASP A 742 2.01 74.31 -58.35
C ASP A 742 1.76 73.49 -57.06
N VAL A 743 1.51 74.15 -55.93
CA VAL A 743 1.20 73.49 -54.66
C VAL A 743 -0.22 72.96 -54.62
N LEU A 744 -1.19 73.71 -55.14
CA LEU A 744 -2.58 73.26 -55.23
C LEU A 744 -2.70 72.03 -56.15
N LYS A 745 -2.03 72.03 -57.31
CA LYS A 745 -2.02 70.89 -58.22
C LYS A 745 -1.28 69.67 -57.64
N SER A 746 -0.15 69.87 -56.96
CA SER A 746 0.60 68.78 -56.34
C SER A 746 -0.15 68.12 -55.17
N ASN A 747 -0.97 68.86 -54.43
CA ASN A 747 -1.68 68.34 -53.26
C ASN A 747 -3.02 67.68 -53.61
N ILE A 748 -3.63 68.01 -54.75
CA ILE A 748 -4.92 67.44 -55.17
C ILE A 748 -4.75 66.03 -55.79
N SER A 749 -3.59 65.72 -56.37
CA SER A 749 -3.34 64.39 -56.97
C SER A 749 -3.03 63.27 -55.96
N GLU A 750 -2.66 63.59 -54.71
CA GLU A 750 -2.29 62.59 -53.68
C GLU A 750 -3.41 62.36 -52.64
N VAL A 751 -4.54 63.07 -52.71
CA VAL A 751 -5.63 63.00 -51.70
C VAL A 751 -6.84 62.18 -52.18
N ASN A 752 -6.86 61.76 -53.45
CA ASN A 752 -7.99 61.02 -54.07
C ASN A 752 -7.71 59.55 -54.44
N GLU A 753 -6.60 58.96 -53.96
CA GLU A 753 -6.39 57.50 -53.88
C GLU A 753 -6.34 57.07 -52.41
#